data_AF-A0A4R4N1C8-F1
#
_entry.id   AF-A0A4R4N1C8-F1
#
_cell.length_a   1.000
_cell.length_b   1.000
_cell.length_c   1.000
_cell.angle_alpha   90.00
_cell.angle_beta   90.00
_cell.angle_gamma   90.00
#
_symmetry.space_group_name_H-M   'P 1'
#
loop_
_entity.id
_entity.type
_entity.pdbx_description
1 polymer ?
#
loop_
_entity_poly.entity_id
_entity_poly.type
_entity_poly.pdbx_seq_one_letter_code
_entity_poly.pdbx_strand_id
1 'polypeptide(L)'
;MFPEPVARALADYRALRDTHGVCWGEPPLTYVVQAWATVFLDNRYDFWGAALRLLAERHPGIPQDELEDLLGEVDADEVVRDALGGDVVDNLPALRLTPGGVMLEAVTQVVLDDRPFRTSLLVDSSRDAPVTVVADGTAYEVPPRGAKVVEAGESVTAGGRPVDLAPLRRRATRAAVRVRAGFPCRWSVTGANGQGWYPEGAPRKVDAQRRPYFHGDDLVVAVPAEPVTVTVARGMEYTSAEVVITPEAGAETLVELAPERLYDAAARGWYGGDLHVHLNWMGEEPAAPELAAAAQHGEDLHVLNLVAGNVASGRVYDLEALAHWAGEDLPWSDDRHLARIGVEYRSDLAGHLTAFGLREPPRRCHTGFQGTADWPPNTVACEELRALGGVIGYGHPFHTAFGEDDPPGAVLGRGRNCSAREIVADAALGLVDALDVLNHSSIEATAAVYRRLVGAGNRLAVTAGTDAVLSFCRRGTASSPPGWERVYANVAGPLTAESYAEAILLGRTFATTGPWLELTVNGHGPGDTVDLAAGRRAEIVVTSIGPEVERLEIRTADGVLAQGPPGRLTTSLVADEPTYVVAVATGPPHPRTLHGRGAYAHTSPVYVNVAGSHVAREADVRWCLAWLDRLEELLREFGTFETEEQLGDHLEVYERAREVYRGRLA
;
A
#
# COMPACT_ATOMS: atom_id res chain seq x y z
N MET A 1 -0.41 -22.26 -18.00
CA MET A 1 0.38 -21.58 -19.04
C MET A 1 -0.34 -20.27 -19.32
N PHE A 2 0.35 -19.14 -19.21
CA PHE A 2 -0.28 -17.83 -19.38
C PHE A 2 -0.72 -17.58 -20.82
N PRO A 3 -1.68 -16.66 -21.03
CA PRO A 3 -1.88 -16.04 -22.33
C PRO A 3 -0.56 -15.50 -22.87
N GLU A 4 -0.31 -15.68 -24.18
CA GLU A 4 0.94 -15.27 -24.83
C GLU A 4 1.29 -13.79 -24.59
N PRO A 5 0.34 -12.81 -24.64
CA PRO A 5 0.66 -11.41 -24.35
C PRO A 5 1.20 -11.20 -22.93
N VAL A 6 0.58 -11.83 -21.92
CA VAL A 6 0.99 -11.72 -20.52
C VAL A 6 2.37 -12.35 -20.29
N ALA A 7 2.63 -13.51 -20.92
CA ALA A 7 3.95 -14.15 -20.84
C ALA A 7 5.06 -13.29 -21.45
N ARG A 8 4.77 -12.58 -22.55
CA ARG A 8 5.70 -11.66 -23.21
C ARG A 8 6.00 -10.45 -22.34
N ALA A 9 4.96 -9.81 -21.79
CA ALA A 9 5.11 -8.68 -20.89
C ALA A 9 5.98 -9.03 -19.67
N LEU A 10 5.74 -10.18 -19.04
CA LEU A 10 6.56 -10.65 -17.91
C LEU A 10 8.03 -10.90 -18.31
N ALA A 11 8.29 -11.44 -19.50
CA ALA A 11 9.65 -11.61 -20.00
C ALA A 11 10.33 -10.26 -20.23
N ASP A 12 9.60 -9.28 -20.75
CA ASP A 12 10.10 -7.92 -20.96
C ASP A 12 10.42 -7.24 -19.62
N TYR A 13 9.59 -7.41 -18.58
CA TYR A 13 9.86 -6.88 -17.24
C TYR A 13 11.11 -7.48 -16.61
N ARG A 14 11.34 -8.79 -16.82
CA ARG A 14 12.60 -9.45 -16.40
C ARG A 14 13.81 -8.87 -17.12
N ALA A 15 13.70 -8.64 -18.43
CA ALA A 15 14.78 -8.02 -19.20
C ALA A 15 15.08 -6.59 -18.73
N LEU A 16 14.07 -5.80 -18.37
CA LEU A 16 14.25 -4.47 -17.78
C LEU A 16 14.95 -4.54 -16.44
N ARG A 17 14.51 -5.41 -15.53
CA ARG A 17 15.17 -5.62 -14.23
C ARG A 17 16.63 -6.00 -14.42
N ASP A 18 16.91 -6.96 -15.30
CA ASP A 18 18.27 -7.45 -15.52
C ASP A 18 19.19 -6.36 -16.11
N THR A 19 18.62 -5.39 -16.85
CA THR A 19 19.36 -4.29 -17.47
C THR A 19 19.49 -3.06 -16.57
N HIS A 20 18.44 -2.72 -15.83
CA HIS A 20 18.29 -1.43 -15.14
C HIS A 20 18.17 -1.56 -13.61
N GLY A 21 18.29 -2.77 -13.06
CA GLY A 21 18.07 -3.02 -11.64
C GLY A 21 16.61 -2.84 -11.24
N VAL A 22 16.36 -2.63 -9.95
CA VAL A 22 15.02 -2.67 -9.35
C VAL A 22 14.03 -1.62 -9.87
N CYS A 23 14.51 -0.51 -10.45
CA CYS A 23 13.65 0.55 -10.97
C CYS A 23 13.24 0.34 -12.43
N TRP A 24 13.70 -0.74 -13.09
CA TRP A 24 13.31 -1.14 -14.45
C TRP A 24 13.48 -0.06 -15.53
N GLY A 25 14.33 0.94 -15.28
CA GLY A 25 14.61 2.04 -16.21
C GLY A 25 13.63 3.21 -16.15
N GLU A 26 12.76 3.26 -15.12
CA GLU A 26 11.90 4.42 -14.88
C GLU A 26 12.73 5.70 -14.65
N PRO A 27 12.22 6.88 -15.06
CA PRO A 27 12.85 8.16 -14.76
C PRO A 27 13.12 8.32 -13.25
N PRO A 28 14.28 8.88 -12.83
CA PRO A 28 14.66 8.98 -11.43
C PRO A 28 13.92 10.13 -10.72
N LEU A 29 12.58 10.07 -10.73
CA LEU A 29 11.77 10.91 -9.85
C LEU A 29 11.99 10.51 -8.40
N THR A 30 11.72 11.42 -7.49
CA THR A 30 11.92 11.26 -6.05
C THR A 30 11.45 9.92 -5.49
N TYR A 31 10.22 9.49 -5.80
CA TYR A 31 9.68 8.22 -5.33
C TYR A 31 10.31 6.98 -6.00
N VAL A 32 10.87 7.12 -7.21
CA VAL A 32 11.64 6.05 -7.89
C VAL A 32 13.00 5.88 -7.24
N VAL A 33 13.68 6.99 -6.91
CA VAL A 33 14.94 6.97 -6.16
C VAL A 33 14.73 6.38 -4.77
N GLN A 34 13.65 6.77 -4.09
CA GLN A 34 13.25 6.17 -2.81
C GLN A 34 12.99 4.66 -2.95
N ALA A 35 12.32 4.22 -4.01
CA ALA A 35 12.04 2.80 -4.24
C ALA A 35 13.32 1.98 -4.41
N TRP A 36 14.35 2.53 -5.06
CA TRP A 36 15.67 1.91 -5.09
C TRP A 36 16.29 1.80 -3.69
N ALA A 37 16.31 2.89 -2.92
CA ALA A 37 16.95 2.93 -1.61
C ALA A 37 16.25 2.03 -0.57
N THR A 38 14.93 1.93 -0.64
CA THR A 38 14.10 1.16 0.31
C THR A 38 14.21 -0.36 0.15
N VAL A 39 14.90 -0.85 -0.88
CA VAL A 39 15.39 -2.24 -0.91
C VAL A 39 16.38 -2.46 0.23
N PHE A 40 17.17 -1.46 0.59
CA PHE A 40 18.19 -1.54 1.65
C PHE A 40 17.70 -0.99 2.99
N LEU A 41 16.86 0.03 2.96
CA LEU A 41 16.35 0.71 4.15
C LEU A 41 15.00 0.12 4.59
N ASP A 42 14.85 -0.13 5.88
CA ASP A 42 13.56 -0.41 6.52
C ASP A 42 13.03 0.83 7.26
N ASN A 43 11.86 0.72 7.89
CA ASN A 43 11.19 1.83 8.58
C ASN A 43 11.96 2.42 9.78
N ARG A 44 13.08 1.82 10.20
CA ARG A 44 13.98 2.38 11.23
C ARG A 44 14.85 3.50 10.67
N TYR A 45 15.00 3.58 9.35
CA TYR A 45 15.89 4.52 8.69
C TYR A 45 15.10 5.56 7.88
N ASP A 46 15.41 6.83 8.10
CA ASP A 46 14.70 7.95 7.50
C ASP A 46 15.39 8.40 6.20
N PHE A 47 14.93 7.85 5.08
CA PHE A 47 15.38 8.24 3.75
C PHE A 47 15.16 9.75 3.49
N TRP A 48 13.97 10.26 3.80
CA TRP A 48 13.59 11.64 3.47
C TRP A 48 14.44 12.64 4.24
N GLY A 49 14.60 12.44 5.55
CA GLY A 49 15.44 13.29 6.36
C GLY A 49 16.91 13.26 5.93
N ALA A 50 17.44 12.10 5.52
CA ALA A 50 18.80 12.01 5.00
C ALA A 50 18.97 12.75 3.66
N ALA A 51 18.05 12.54 2.72
CA ALA A 51 18.06 13.20 1.42
C ALA A 51 17.95 14.73 1.54
N LEU A 52 17.02 15.23 2.36
CA LEU A 52 16.84 16.67 2.58
C LEU A 52 18.07 17.33 3.23
N ARG A 53 18.77 16.63 4.14
CA ARG A 53 20.03 17.14 4.73
C ARG A 53 21.12 17.28 3.66
N LEU A 54 21.31 16.27 2.83
CA LEU A 54 22.30 16.31 1.74
C LEU A 54 22.01 17.44 0.75
N LEU A 55 20.74 17.65 0.40
CA LEU A 55 20.34 18.76 -0.47
C LEU A 55 20.57 20.12 0.19
N ALA A 56 20.22 20.28 1.47
CA ALA A 56 20.43 21.53 2.19
C ALA A 56 21.92 21.91 2.26
N GLU A 57 22.81 20.93 2.38
CA GLU A 57 24.26 21.15 2.34
C GLU A 57 24.75 21.56 0.94
N ARG A 58 24.21 20.97 -0.12
CA ARG A 58 24.56 21.28 -1.52
C ARG A 58 23.97 22.61 -2.00
N HIS A 59 22.81 23.01 -1.49
CA HIS A 59 22.05 24.19 -1.90
C HIS A 59 21.80 25.14 -0.72
N PRO A 60 22.85 25.75 -0.13
CA PRO A 60 22.69 26.63 1.01
C PRO A 60 21.89 27.88 0.61
N GLY A 61 20.68 28.02 1.15
CA GLY A 61 19.80 29.16 0.90
C GLY A 61 18.49 28.84 0.19
N ILE A 62 18.28 27.61 -0.27
CA ILE A 62 16.96 27.15 -0.72
C ILE A 62 16.13 26.77 0.52
N PRO A 63 14.88 27.27 0.66
CA PRO A 63 13.96 26.86 1.72
C PRO A 63 13.70 25.35 1.71
N GLN A 64 13.44 24.76 2.88
CA GLN A 64 13.29 23.31 3.00
C GLN A 64 12.14 22.73 2.16
N ASP A 65 11.05 23.47 2.02
CA ASP A 65 9.88 23.11 1.20
C ASP A 65 10.15 23.18 -0.31
N GLU A 66 11.14 23.97 -0.74
CA GLU A 66 11.62 23.99 -2.13
C GLU A 66 12.68 22.91 -2.40
N LEU A 67 13.40 22.42 -1.37
CA LEU A 67 14.36 21.32 -1.53
C LEU A 67 13.68 20.01 -1.93
N GLU A 68 12.42 19.81 -1.60
CA GLU A 68 11.67 18.61 -2.00
C GLU A 68 11.60 18.43 -3.52
N ASP A 69 11.57 19.54 -4.26
CA ASP A 69 11.56 19.54 -5.74
C ASP A 69 12.89 19.04 -6.33
N LEU A 70 13.98 19.02 -5.55
CA LEU A 70 15.32 18.57 -5.96
C LEU A 70 15.65 17.14 -5.53
N LEU A 71 14.70 16.42 -4.92
CA LEU A 71 14.97 15.08 -4.38
C LEU A 71 15.29 14.02 -5.45
N GLY A 72 14.99 14.27 -6.72
CA GLY A 72 15.46 13.43 -7.83
C GLY A 72 16.97 13.56 -8.13
N GLU A 73 17.63 14.59 -7.61
CA GLU A 73 19.06 14.88 -7.86
C GLU A 73 20.00 14.29 -6.80
N VAL A 74 19.45 13.69 -5.73
CA VAL A 74 20.26 13.14 -4.64
C VAL A 74 21.04 11.92 -5.12
N ASP A 75 22.27 11.79 -4.61
CA ASP A 75 23.02 10.55 -4.77
C ASP A 75 22.42 9.49 -3.83
N ALA A 76 21.70 8.54 -4.40
CA ALA A 76 21.00 7.52 -3.63
C ALA A 76 21.95 6.67 -2.78
N ASP A 77 23.19 6.45 -3.21
CA ASP A 77 24.20 5.72 -2.45
C ASP A 77 24.56 6.47 -1.16
N GLU A 78 24.75 7.79 -1.25
CA GLU A 78 25.02 8.65 -0.09
C GLU A 78 23.82 8.73 0.86
N VAL A 79 22.60 8.83 0.31
CA VAL A 79 21.38 8.83 1.12
C VAL A 79 21.26 7.52 1.91
N VAL A 80 21.51 6.37 1.28
CA VAL A 80 21.50 5.07 1.97
C VAL A 80 22.55 5.03 3.08
N ARG A 81 23.80 5.45 2.80
CA ARG A 81 24.86 5.53 3.81
C ARG A 81 24.43 6.39 5.01
N ASP A 82 23.91 7.58 4.74
CA ASP A 82 23.59 8.57 5.78
C ASP A 82 22.32 8.22 6.56
N ALA A 83 21.34 7.60 5.91
CA ALA A 83 20.16 7.05 6.56
C ALA A 83 20.54 5.90 7.51
N LEU A 84 21.48 5.04 7.12
CA LEU A 84 21.99 3.96 7.99
C LEU A 84 22.84 4.50 9.15
N GLY A 85 23.50 5.64 9.01
CA GLY A 85 24.25 6.27 10.10
C GLY A 85 25.38 5.41 10.69
N GLY A 86 25.92 4.48 9.90
CA GLY A 86 26.95 3.52 10.33
C GLY A 86 26.41 2.14 10.73
N ASP A 87 25.09 1.94 10.76
CA ASP A 87 24.50 0.61 10.93
C ASP A 87 24.85 -0.33 9.77
N VAL A 88 24.78 -1.64 10.06
CA VAL A 88 24.93 -2.71 9.08
C VAL A 88 23.69 -3.60 9.14
N VAL A 89 23.02 -3.77 8.01
CA VAL A 89 21.77 -4.54 7.89
C VAL A 89 22.01 -5.89 7.21
N ASP A 90 20.99 -6.76 7.26
CA ASP A 90 21.06 -8.15 6.83
C ASP A 90 21.30 -8.32 5.32
N ASN A 91 20.89 -7.32 4.53
CA ASN A 91 20.96 -7.32 3.07
C ASN A 91 21.92 -6.28 2.49
N LEU A 92 22.68 -5.58 3.33
CA LEU A 92 23.67 -4.59 2.90
C LEU A 92 24.87 -4.56 3.87
N PRO A 93 25.82 -5.51 3.75
CA PRO A 93 27.12 -5.41 4.41
C PRO A 93 27.85 -4.11 4.04
N ALA A 94 28.74 -3.65 4.91
CA ALA A 94 29.48 -2.40 4.75
C ALA A 94 30.99 -2.64 4.65
N LEU A 95 31.60 -2.19 3.55
CA LEU A 95 33.05 -2.10 3.38
C LEU A 95 33.52 -0.69 3.77
N ARG A 96 34.07 -0.57 4.98
CA ARG A 96 34.59 0.68 5.53
C ARG A 96 36.02 0.93 5.04
N LEU A 97 36.21 2.01 4.28
CA LEU A 97 37.50 2.47 3.78
C LEU A 97 37.98 3.66 4.62
N THR A 98 38.83 3.40 5.60
CA THR A 98 39.36 4.45 6.50
C THR A 98 40.83 4.76 6.17
N PRO A 99 41.39 5.88 6.63
CA PRO A 99 42.84 6.13 6.54
C PRO A 99 43.70 5.03 7.18
N GLY A 100 43.16 4.34 8.20
CA GLY A 100 43.85 3.27 8.93
C GLY A 100 43.77 1.89 8.28
N GLY A 101 42.87 1.67 7.31
CA GLY A 101 42.72 0.36 6.68
C GLY A 101 41.42 0.17 5.92
N VAL A 102 41.09 -1.11 5.70
CA VAL A 102 39.85 -1.57 5.07
C VAL A 102 39.25 -2.62 6.00
N MET A 103 37.95 -2.50 6.29
CA MET A 103 37.23 -3.42 7.17
C MET A 103 35.88 -3.77 6.57
N LEU A 104 35.52 -5.05 6.57
CA LEU A 104 34.21 -5.52 6.15
C LEU A 104 33.36 -5.84 7.39
N GLU A 105 32.23 -5.19 7.51
CA GLU A 105 31.22 -5.42 8.53
C GLU A 105 29.99 -6.05 7.88
N ALA A 106 29.44 -7.11 8.49
CA ALA A 106 28.30 -7.82 7.92
C ALA A 106 27.48 -8.53 9.01
N VAL A 107 26.16 -8.61 8.79
CA VAL A 107 25.34 -9.62 9.45
C VAL A 107 25.60 -10.94 8.74
N THR A 108 26.35 -11.85 9.38
CA THR A 108 26.74 -13.12 8.77
C THR A 108 25.52 -13.94 8.37
N GLN A 109 25.44 -14.28 7.08
CA GLN A 109 24.39 -15.11 6.51
C GLN A 109 24.78 -16.59 6.52
N VAL A 110 23.82 -17.44 6.81
CA VAL A 110 23.97 -18.90 6.78
C VAL A 110 23.73 -19.38 5.35
N VAL A 111 24.65 -20.17 4.82
CA VAL A 111 24.54 -20.79 3.49
C VAL A 111 24.56 -22.32 3.59
N LEU A 112 23.83 -22.99 2.70
CA LEU A 112 23.70 -24.46 2.67
C LEU A 112 24.54 -25.11 1.57
N ASP A 113 25.06 -24.32 0.63
CA ASP A 113 25.85 -24.80 -0.49
C ASP A 113 27.11 -23.95 -0.72
N ASP A 114 27.92 -24.40 -1.68
CA ASP A 114 29.21 -23.79 -2.00
C ASP A 114 29.10 -22.68 -3.05
N ARG A 115 27.88 -22.30 -3.46
CA ARG A 115 27.70 -21.24 -4.46
C ARG A 115 28.26 -19.92 -3.93
N PRO A 116 28.79 -19.04 -4.79
CA PRO A 116 29.13 -17.68 -4.41
C PRO A 116 27.94 -17.00 -3.73
N PHE A 117 28.18 -16.38 -2.58
CA PHE A 117 27.14 -15.63 -1.87
C PHE A 117 27.13 -14.21 -2.44
N ARG A 118 26.20 -13.96 -3.35
CA ARG A 118 26.01 -12.64 -3.96
C ARG A 118 25.17 -11.76 -3.05
N THR A 119 25.60 -10.51 -2.88
CA THR A 119 24.93 -9.48 -2.10
C THR A 119 25.30 -8.10 -2.63
N SER A 120 24.42 -7.13 -2.42
CA SER A 120 24.81 -5.73 -2.49
C SER A 120 25.76 -5.41 -1.33
N LEU A 121 26.74 -4.55 -1.58
CA LEU A 121 27.79 -4.14 -0.64
C LEU A 121 27.86 -2.61 -0.63
N LEU A 122 27.64 -2.00 0.54
CA LEU A 122 27.86 -0.57 0.73
C LEU A 122 29.37 -0.33 0.91
N VAL A 123 29.99 0.33 -0.05
CA VAL A 123 31.35 0.84 0.09
C VAL A 123 31.29 2.25 0.67
N ASP A 124 31.77 2.42 1.89
CA ASP A 124 31.74 3.68 2.61
C ASP A 124 33.17 4.17 2.88
N SER A 125 33.54 5.30 2.30
CA SER A 125 34.88 5.86 2.38
C SER A 125 34.90 7.06 3.31
N SER A 126 35.79 7.06 4.30
CA SER A 126 36.11 8.22 5.11
C SER A 126 37.44 8.88 4.69
N ARG A 127 38.02 8.49 3.54
CA ARG A 127 39.30 8.99 3.05
C ARG A 127 39.12 10.29 2.26
N ASP A 128 40.12 11.17 2.35
CA ASP A 128 40.14 12.45 1.62
C ASP A 128 40.52 12.31 0.13
N ALA A 129 40.81 11.10 -0.33
CA ALA A 129 41.14 10.80 -1.73
C ALA A 129 40.19 9.71 -2.26
N PRO A 130 39.89 9.71 -3.58
CA PRO A 130 39.05 8.69 -4.17
C PRO A 130 39.71 7.31 -4.05
N VAL A 131 38.89 6.26 -3.97
CA VAL A 131 39.36 4.87 -3.89
C VAL A 131 38.68 4.04 -4.97
N THR A 132 39.50 3.33 -5.76
CA THR A 132 38.97 2.29 -6.66
C THR A 132 38.68 1.02 -5.87
N VAL A 133 37.45 0.55 -5.93
CA VAL A 133 37.03 -0.77 -5.48
C VAL A 133 36.70 -1.61 -6.70
N VAL A 134 37.23 -2.83 -6.77
CA VAL A 134 36.89 -3.79 -7.83
C VAL A 134 36.11 -4.93 -7.19
N ALA A 135 34.84 -5.08 -7.55
CA ALA A 135 33.97 -6.17 -7.11
C ALA A 135 33.64 -7.07 -8.31
N ASP A 136 33.98 -8.36 -8.21
CA ASP A 136 33.77 -9.37 -9.25
C ASP A 136 34.26 -8.94 -10.64
N GLY A 137 35.41 -8.25 -10.68
CA GLY A 137 36.04 -7.75 -11.91
C GLY A 137 35.52 -6.39 -12.40
N THR A 138 34.45 -5.85 -11.83
CA THR A 138 33.91 -4.53 -12.17
C THR A 138 34.55 -3.47 -11.27
N ALA A 139 35.16 -2.44 -11.88
CA ALA A 139 35.80 -1.35 -11.16
C ALA A 139 34.79 -0.21 -10.87
N TYR A 140 34.77 0.23 -9.63
CA TYR A 140 33.95 1.32 -9.12
C TYR A 140 34.87 2.37 -8.49
N GLU A 141 34.72 3.62 -8.89
CA GLU A 141 35.38 4.75 -8.23
C GLU A 141 34.46 5.27 -7.11
N VAL A 142 34.97 5.30 -5.89
CA VAL A 142 34.30 5.87 -4.71
C VAL A 142 34.90 7.23 -4.44
N PRO A 143 34.09 8.31 -4.41
CA PRO A 143 34.61 9.66 -4.22
C PRO A 143 35.22 9.87 -2.83
N PRO A 144 36.03 10.92 -2.64
CA PRO A 144 36.50 11.34 -1.32
C PRO A 144 35.31 11.49 -0.36
N ARG A 145 35.41 10.86 0.81
CA ARG A 145 34.34 10.89 1.83
C ARG A 145 32.96 10.43 1.34
N GLY A 146 32.92 9.65 0.25
CA GLY A 146 31.68 9.24 -0.42
C GLY A 146 31.27 7.79 -0.13
N ALA A 147 30.13 7.40 -0.67
CA ALA A 147 29.61 6.04 -0.65
C ALA A 147 29.34 5.50 -2.06
N LYS A 148 29.21 4.18 -2.16
CA LYS A 148 28.73 3.49 -3.36
C LYS A 148 28.12 2.14 -3.01
N VAL A 149 26.93 1.82 -3.51
CA VAL A 149 26.39 0.46 -3.43
C VAL A 149 26.81 -0.33 -4.68
N VAL A 150 27.42 -1.49 -4.48
CA VAL A 150 27.93 -2.35 -5.56
C VAL A 150 27.48 -3.79 -5.36
N GLU A 151 27.35 -4.56 -6.43
CA GLU A 151 27.12 -6.01 -6.32
C GLU A 151 28.46 -6.74 -6.11
N ALA A 152 28.50 -7.68 -5.17
CA ALA A 152 29.68 -8.47 -4.86
C ALA A 152 29.32 -9.91 -4.48
N GLY A 153 30.15 -10.89 -4.87
CA GLY A 153 29.97 -12.27 -4.41
C GLY A 153 31.22 -13.13 -4.35
N GLU A 154 32.16 -13.00 -5.29
CA GLU A 154 33.35 -13.86 -5.36
C GLU A 154 34.61 -13.18 -4.86
N SER A 155 34.84 -11.94 -5.27
CA SER A 155 36.07 -11.21 -4.96
C SER A 155 35.83 -9.70 -4.86
N VAL A 156 36.46 -9.09 -3.87
CA VAL A 156 36.49 -7.63 -3.72
C VAL A 156 37.92 -7.20 -3.45
N THR A 157 38.37 -6.15 -4.14
CA THR A 157 39.63 -5.46 -3.83
C THR A 157 39.38 -3.98 -3.62
N ALA A 158 40.09 -3.37 -2.67
CA ALA A 158 40.01 -1.94 -2.38
C ALA A 158 41.42 -1.32 -2.41
N GLY A 159 41.64 -0.36 -3.31
CA GLY A 159 42.98 0.22 -3.51
C GLY A 159 44.02 -0.84 -3.91
N GLY A 160 43.62 -1.85 -4.68
CA GLY A 160 44.47 -2.95 -5.14
C GLY A 160 44.76 -4.03 -4.09
N ARG A 161 44.15 -3.98 -2.90
CA ARG A 161 44.30 -5.01 -1.86
C ARG A 161 43.05 -5.89 -1.77
N PRO A 162 43.18 -7.22 -1.70
CA PRO A 162 42.04 -8.11 -1.46
C PRO A 162 41.34 -7.80 -0.13
N VAL A 163 40.02 -7.88 -0.13
CA VAL A 163 39.16 -7.79 1.05
C VAL A 163 38.78 -9.21 1.48
N ASP A 164 38.87 -9.50 2.78
CA ASP A 164 38.40 -10.77 3.33
C ASP A 164 36.86 -10.79 3.40
N LEU A 165 36.25 -11.68 2.62
CA LEU A 165 34.80 -11.85 2.55
C LEU A 165 34.27 -12.91 3.54
N ALA A 166 35.11 -13.52 4.36
CA ALA A 166 34.69 -14.49 5.37
C ALA A 166 33.57 -13.99 6.31
N PRO A 167 33.50 -12.69 6.71
CA PRO A 167 32.42 -12.19 7.56
C PRO A 167 31.01 -12.29 6.95
N LEU A 168 30.89 -12.32 5.61
CA LEU A 168 29.60 -12.32 4.92
C LEU A 168 28.79 -13.57 5.21
N ARG A 169 29.45 -14.72 5.39
CA ARG A 169 28.77 -16.00 5.45
C ARG A 169 29.43 -17.05 6.32
N ARG A 170 28.60 -17.96 6.82
CA ARG A 170 29.04 -19.24 7.38
C ARG A 170 28.28 -20.39 6.75
N ARG A 171 28.93 -21.55 6.70
CA ARG A 171 28.29 -22.79 6.22
C ARG A 171 27.51 -23.44 7.37
N ALA A 172 26.39 -24.06 7.02
CA ALA A 172 25.66 -24.96 7.90
C ALA A 172 25.36 -26.28 7.17
N THR A 173 25.21 -27.35 7.94
CA THR A 173 24.77 -28.64 7.39
C THR A 173 23.31 -28.51 6.94
N ARG A 174 23.00 -28.97 5.74
CA ARG A 174 21.65 -28.89 5.17
C ARG A 174 20.68 -29.86 5.85
N ALA A 175 19.46 -29.39 6.04
CA ALA A 175 18.26 -30.17 6.35
C ALA A 175 17.08 -29.63 5.50
N ALA A 176 15.89 -30.20 5.69
CA ALA A 176 14.67 -29.70 5.07
C ALA A 176 13.51 -29.70 6.06
N VAL A 177 12.59 -28.76 5.89
CA VAL A 177 11.32 -28.70 6.61
C VAL A 177 10.20 -28.74 5.59
N ARG A 178 9.26 -29.66 5.75
CA ARG A 178 7.99 -29.68 5.02
C ARG A 178 6.93 -29.01 5.88
N VAL A 179 6.37 -27.89 5.41
CA VAL A 179 5.32 -27.16 6.12
C VAL A 179 3.94 -27.54 5.57
N ARG A 180 3.00 -27.83 6.47
CA ARG A 180 1.63 -28.22 6.11
C ARG A 180 0.61 -27.71 7.11
N ALA A 181 -0.43 -27.03 6.62
CA ALA A 181 -1.59 -26.59 7.39
C ALA A 181 -2.87 -27.35 6.96
N GLY A 182 -2.87 -27.96 5.77
CA GLY A 182 -4.05 -28.59 5.17
C GLY A 182 -4.89 -27.62 4.30
N PHE A 183 -4.41 -26.40 4.14
CA PHE A 183 -4.91 -25.37 3.24
C PHE A 183 -3.80 -24.32 3.00
N PRO A 184 -3.85 -23.53 1.91
CA PRO A 184 -2.82 -22.53 1.63
C PRO A 184 -2.65 -21.51 2.77
N CYS A 185 -1.44 -21.24 3.21
CA CYS A 185 -1.18 -20.25 4.26
C CYS A 185 -0.02 -19.34 3.87
N ARG A 186 0.13 -18.24 4.59
CA ARG A 186 1.40 -17.50 4.67
C ARG A 186 2.29 -18.17 5.70
N TRP A 187 3.48 -18.57 5.26
CA TRP A 187 4.51 -19.19 6.09
C TRP A 187 5.71 -18.27 6.23
N SER A 188 6.35 -18.32 7.38
CA SER A 188 7.66 -17.72 7.66
C SER A 188 8.56 -18.78 8.27
N VAL A 189 9.74 -18.99 7.70
CA VAL A 189 10.76 -19.88 8.26
C VAL A 189 12.03 -19.06 8.48
N THR A 190 12.44 -18.90 9.74
CA THR A 190 13.59 -18.05 10.11
C THR A 190 14.64 -18.82 10.90
N GLY A 191 15.91 -18.51 10.65
CA GLY A 191 17.02 -18.92 11.51
C GLY A 191 17.17 -18.00 12.74
N ALA A 192 18.06 -18.37 13.66
CA ALA A 192 18.31 -17.62 14.89
C ALA A 192 18.75 -16.15 14.70
N ASN A 193 19.35 -15.81 13.55
CA ASN A 193 19.74 -14.45 13.18
C ASN A 193 18.62 -13.67 12.47
N GLY A 194 17.40 -14.22 12.38
CA GLY A 194 16.28 -13.65 11.63
C GLY A 194 16.32 -13.89 10.12
N GLN A 195 17.35 -14.58 9.60
CA GLN A 195 17.45 -14.88 8.17
C GLN A 195 16.29 -15.76 7.71
N GLY A 196 15.63 -15.34 6.63
CA GLY A 196 14.55 -16.09 6.00
C GLY A 196 15.01 -17.26 5.15
N TRP A 197 14.22 -18.33 5.19
CA TRP A 197 14.34 -19.53 4.36
C TRP A 197 13.07 -19.72 3.54
N TYR A 198 13.24 -20.11 2.27
CA TYR A 198 12.17 -20.09 1.27
C TYR A 198 12.15 -21.40 0.49
N PRO A 199 10.98 -21.82 -0.02
CA PRO A 199 10.90 -22.89 -1.02
C PRO A 199 11.74 -22.57 -2.25
N GLU A 200 12.16 -23.62 -2.97
CA GLU A 200 12.89 -23.44 -4.22
C GLU A 200 12.04 -22.66 -5.24
N GLY A 201 12.62 -21.62 -5.84
CA GLY A 201 11.96 -20.76 -6.82
C GLY A 201 11.03 -19.68 -6.23
N ALA A 202 10.80 -19.67 -4.90
CA ALA A 202 10.00 -18.62 -4.28
C ALA A 202 10.80 -17.30 -4.20
N PRO A 203 10.17 -16.14 -4.47
CA PRO A 203 10.79 -14.84 -4.25
C PRO A 203 11.09 -14.66 -2.76
N ARG A 204 12.18 -13.97 -2.44
CA ARG A 204 12.63 -13.73 -1.06
C ARG A 204 11.87 -12.58 -0.41
N LYS A 205 10.54 -12.72 -0.33
CA LYS A 205 9.64 -11.67 0.18
C LYS A 205 9.83 -11.44 1.67
N VAL A 206 9.68 -10.18 2.07
CA VAL A 206 9.76 -9.68 3.43
C VAL A 206 8.65 -8.64 3.62
N ASP A 207 7.86 -8.75 4.68
CA ASP A 207 6.78 -7.79 4.98
C ASP A 207 7.27 -6.54 5.73
N ALA A 208 6.36 -5.61 6.01
CA ALA A 208 6.64 -4.36 6.70
C ALA A 208 7.24 -4.53 8.11
N GLN A 209 7.03 -5.69 8.73
CA GLN A 209 7.54 -6.06 10.05
C GLN A 209 8.86 -6.83 9.94
N ARG A 210 9.43 -6.89 8.74
CA ARG A 210 10.67 -7.61 8.41
C ARG A 210 10.57 -9.12 8.57
N ARG A 211 9.36 -9.68 8.49
CA ARG A 211 9.18 -11.12 8.51
C ARG A 211 9.32 -11.67 7.09
N PRO A 212 10.21 -12.63 6.86
CA PRO A 212 10.28 -13.31 5.58
C PRO A 212 9.02 -14.15 5.39
N TYR A 213 8.47 -14.17 4.17
CA TYR A 213 7.26 -14.96 3.94
C TYR A 213 7.18 -15.56 2.54
N PHE A 214 6.36 -16.60 2.44
CA PHE A 214 5.91 -17.23 1.19
C PHE A 214 4.53 -17.84 1.41
N HIS A 215 3.81 -18.14 0.32
CA HIS A 215 2.45 -18.68 0.37
C HIS A 215 2.35 -20.10 -0.18
N GLY A 216 1.46 -20.91 0.41
CA GLY A 216 1.07 -22.22 -0.10
C GLY A 216 0.84 -23.24 1.02
N ASP A 217 0.74 -24.51 0.64
CA ASP A 217 0.59 -25.65 1.55
C ASP A 217 1.41 -26.84 1.04
N ASP A 218 1.81 -27.72 1.95
CA ASP A 218 2.65 -28.90 1.66
C ASP A 218 3.94 -28.57 0.90
N LEU A 219 4.64 -27.53 1.37
CA LEU A 219 5.85 -27.00 0.74
C LEU A 219 7.11 -27.48 1.46
N VAL A 220 8.18 -27.73 0.70
CA VAL A 220 9.50 -28.08 1.26
C VAL A 220 10.43 -26.87 1.22
N VAL A 221 11.04 -26.58 2.36
CA VAL A 221 12.00 -25.49 2.56
C VAL A 221 13.34 -26.09 2.95
N ALA A 222 14.40 -25.76 2.19
CA ALA A 222 15.76 -26.11 2.58
C ALA A 222 16.22 -25.18 3.71
N VAL A 223 16.72 -25.75 4.80
CA VAL A 223 17.10 -25.03 6.03
C VAL A 223 18.41 -25.60 6.60
N PRO A 224 19.08 -24.90 7.54
CA PRO A 224 20.19 -25.47 8.29
C PRO A 224 19.69 -26.51 9.30
N ALA A 225 20.51 -27.49 9.62
CA ALA A 225 20.32 -28.44 10.71
C ALA A 225 20.60 -27.78 12.08
N GLU A 226 19.90 -26.67 12.34
CA GLU A 226 20.04 -25.77 13.46
C GLU A 226 18.64 -25.29 13.90
N PRO A 227 18.48 -24.66 15.08
CA PRO A 227 17.19 -24.12 15.47
C PRO A 227 16.62 -23.16 14.42
N VAL A 228 15.40 -23.44 13.99
CA VAL A 228 14.59 -22.59 13.11
C VAL A 228 13.21 -22.37 13.72
N THR A 229 12.67 -21.17 13.51
CA THR A 229 11.29 -20.82 13.87
C THR A 229 10.41 -20.93 12.64
N VAL A 230 9.32 -21.67 12.75
CA VAL A 230 8.29 -21.81 11.71
C VAL A 230 7.02 -21.15 12.22
N THR A 231 6.58 -20.11 11.52
CA THR A 231 5.34 -19.37 11.82
C THR A 231 4.37 -19.53 10.65
N VAL A 232 3.09 -19.72 10.96
CA VAL A 232 1.99 -19.78 9.98
C VAL A 232 0.93 -18.73 10.32
N ALA A 233 0.40 -18.07 9.28
CA ALA A 233 -0.71 -17.13 9.36
C ALA A 233 -1.59 -17.25 8.09
N ARG A 234 -2.82 -16.74 8.15
CA ARG A 234 -3.76 -16.70 7.02
C ARG A 234 -4.67 -15.49 7.13
N GLY A 235 -4.25 -14.34 6.60
CA GLY A 235 -5.03 -13.10 6.64
C GLY A 235 -5.43 -12.62 8.03
N MET A 236 -6.39 -11.70 8.07
CA MET A 236 -6.90 -11.12 9.32
C MET A 236 -8.05 -11.90 9.96
N GLU A 237 -8.60 -12.92 9.32
CA GLU A 237 -9.67 -13.75 9.91
C GLU A 237 -9.13 -14.82 10.87
N TYR A 238 -7.80 -14.95 10.94
CA TYR A 238 -7.11 -15.97 11.72
C TYR A 238 -6.09 -15.36 12.69
N THR A 239 -5.69 -16.18 13.65
CA THR A 239 -4.50 -15.97 14.48
C THR A 239 -3.23 -16.33 13.70
N SER A 240 -2.09 -16.31 14.38
CA SER A 240 -0.85 -16.94 13.93
C SER A 240 -0.47 -18.07 14.88
N ALA A 241 0.15 -19.13 14.36
CA ALA A 241 0.75 -20.19 15.16
C ALA A 241 2.26 -20.28 14.88
N GLU A 242 3.04 -20.69 15.88
CA GLU A 242 4.50 -20.73 15.79
C GLU A 242 5.06 -21.96 16.52
N VAL A 243 6.14 -22.51 15.98
CA VAL A 243 6.92 -23.59 16.60
C VAL A 243 8.41 -23.42 16.29
N VAL A 244 9.26 -23.74 17.27
CA VAL A 244 10.71 -23.81 17.10
C VAL A 244 11.13 -25.28 17.02
N ILE A 245 11.87 -25.63 15.97
CA ILE A 245 12.38 -26.99 15.76
C ILE A 245 13.87 -26.96 15.44
N THR A 246 14.53 -28.11 15.57
CA THR A 246 15.89 -28.33 15.07
C THR A 246 15.84 -29.55 14.15
N PRO A 247 15.78 -29.35 12.82
CA PRO A 247 15.65 -30.44 11.87
C PRO A 247 16.94 -31.25 11.81
N GLU A 248 16.81 -32.56 11.60
CA GLU A 248 17.95 -33.46 11.53
C GLU A 248 18.75 -33.26 10.23
N ALA A 249 20.08 -33.31 10.32
CA ALA A 249 20.97 -33.16 9.18
C ALA A 249 20.65 -34.19 8.08
N GLY A 250 20.46 -33.70 6.85
CA GLY A 250 20.16 -34.52 5.68
C GLY A 250 18.75 -35.13 5.64
N ALA A 251 17.90 -34.84 6.62
CA ALA A 251 16.53 -35.33 6.68
C ALA A 251 15.50 -34.22 6.39
N GLU A 252 14.29 -34.65 6.04
CA GLU A 252 13.11 -33.78 5.96
C GLU A 252 12.30 -33.94 7.26
N THR A 253 12.03 -32.83 7.95
CA THR A 253 11.15 -32.78 9.12
C THR A 253 9.80 -32.22 8.70
N LEU A 254 8.72 -32.96 8.95
CA LEU A 254 7.36 -32.48 8.75
C LEU A 254 6.93 -31.60 9.92
N VAL A 255 6.41 -30.42 9.61
CA VAL A 255 5.77 -29.48 10.54
C VAL A 255 4.32 -29.31 10.13
N GLU A 256 3.42 -29.93 10.91
CA GLU A 256 1.99 -29.73 10.79
C GLU A 256 1.55 -28.62 11.74
N LEU A 257 1.15 -27.48 11.19
CA LEU A 257 0.82 -26.28 11.95
C LEU A 257 -0.24 -25.48 11.19
N ALA A 258 -1.34 -25.11 11.86
CA ALA A 258 -2.41 -24.33 11.27
C ALA A 258 -2.82 -23.19 12.22
N PRO A 259 -3.12 -21.99 11.70
CA PRO A 259 -3.63 -20.90 12.51
C PRO A 259 -5.11 -21.13 12.88
N GLU A 260 -5.54 -20.62 14.02
CA GLU A 260 -6.95 -20.69 14.47
C GLU A 260 -7.77 -19.58 13.83
N ARG A 261 -8.98 -19.89 13.36
CA ARG A 261 -9.91 -18.89 12.81
C ARG A 261 -10.56 -18.08 13.96
N LEU A 262 -10.44 -16.76 13.92
CA LEU A 262 -11.03 -15.83 14.89
C LEU A 262 -12.50 -15.52 14.59
N TYR A 263 -12.82 -15.37 13.31
CA TYR A 263 -14.17 -15.14 12.81
C TYR A 263 -14.33 -15.69 11.39
N ASP A 264 -15.56 -15.92 10.96
CA ASP A 264 -15.89 -16.32 9.59
C ASP A 264 -16.79 -15.23 9.00
N ALA A 265 -16.18 -14.31 8.25
CA ALA A 265 -16.90 -13.19 7.65
C ALA A 265 -17.85 -13.66 6.55
N ALA A 266 -17.36 -14.56 5.69
CA ALA A 266 -18.12 -15.07 4.55
C ALA A 266 -19.37 -15.84 4.99
N ALA A 267 -19.31 -16.59 6.09
CA ALA A 267 -20.47 -17.24 6.70
C ALA A 267 -21.57 -16.26 7.14
N ARG A 268 -21.25 -14.96 7.26
CA ARG A 268 -22.15 -13.88 7.63
C ARG A 268 -22.50 -12.95 6.45
N GLY A 269 -22.14 -13.35 5.23
CA GLY A 269 -22.36 -12.58 4.01
C GLY A 269 -21.38 -11.43 3.81
N TRP A 270 -20.30 -11.36 4.60
CA TRP A 270 -19.28 -10.32 4.47
C TRP A 270 -18.05 -10.88 3.76
N TYR A 271 -17.65 -10.26 2.67
CA TYR A 271 -16.47 -10.65 1.91
C TYR A 271 -15.43 -9.54 1.98
N GLY A 272 -14.22 -9.90 2.42
CA GLY A 272 -13.10 -8.98 2.59
C GLY A 272 -12.26 -8.91 1.33
N GLY A 273 -12.09 -7.71 0.77
CA GLY A 273 -11.33 -7.47 -0.43
C GLY A 273 -10.23 -6.44 -0.27
N ASP A 274 -9.24 -6.54 -1.16
CA ASP A 274 -8.20 -5.55 -1.37
C ASP A 274 -8.37 -4.98 -2.77
N LEU A 275 -8.72 -3.69 -2.85
CA LEU A 275 -9.13 -3.06 -4.11
C LEU A 275 -7.96 -2.47 -4.90
N HIS A 276 -6.75 -2.50 -4.36
CA HIS A 276 -5.57 -1.88 -4.96
C HIS A 276 -4.33 -2.75 -4.75
N VAL A 277 -4.08 -3.67 -5.68
CA VAL A 277 -2.88 -4.52 -5.69
C VAL A 277 -2.22 -4.48 -7.05
N HIS A 278 -0.94 -4.14 -7.10
CA HIS A 278 -0.14 -4.25 -8.31
C HIS A 278 0.48 -5.63 -8.42
N LEU A 279 0.39 -6.25 -9.60
CA LEU A 279 1.18 -7.44 -9.89
C LEU A 279 2.62 -7.01 -10.19
N ASN A 280 2.80 -6.16 -11.20
CA ASN A 280 4.08 -5.60 -11.63
C ASN A 280 4.03 -4.08 -11.66
N TRP A 281 5.12 -3.45 -11.23
CA TRP A 281 5.28 -2.00 -11.29
C TRP A 281 6.77 -1.66 -11.44
N MET A 282 7.53 -1.94 -10.38
CA MET A 282 8.98 -2.05 -10.32
C MET A 282 9.34 -3.00 -9.17
N GLY A 283 10.61 -3.38 -9.00
CA GLY A 283 11.05 -4.24 -7.90
C GLY A 283 12.05 -5.32 -8.27
N GLU A 284 12.42 -6.13 -7.29
CA GLU A 284 13.48 -7.13 -7.39
C GLU A 284 13.06 -8.37 -8.20
N GLU A 285 11.77 -8.71 -8.24
CA GLU A 285 11.31 -9.91 -8.94
C GLU A 285 9.98 -9.67 -9.65
N PRO A 286 9.96 -9.46 -10.99
CA PRO A 286 8.72 -9.41 -11.76
C PRO A 286 7.79 -10.59 -11.44
N ALA A 287 6.58 -10.26 -11.03
CA ALA A 287 5.62 -11.21 -10.49
C ALA A 287 4.79 -11.85 -11.61
N ALA A 288 4.75 -13.19 -11.60
CA ALA A 288 3.82 -13.95 -12.42
C ALA A 288 2.44 -14.04 -11.74
N PRO A 289 1.33 -14.18 -12.50
CA PRO A 289 -0.01 -14.32 -11.94
C PRO A 289 -0.17 -15.41 -10.86
N GLU A 290 0.58 -16.51 -10.89
CA GLU A 290 0.51 -17.54 -9.84
C GLU A 290 0.96 -17.03 -8.48
N LEU A 291 1.82 -16.00 -8.42
CA LEU A 291 2.21 -15.38 -7.16
C LEU A 291 1.02 -14.64 -6.53
N ALA A 292 0.21 -13.95 -7.35
CA ALA A 292 -1.05 -13.34 -6.90
C ALA A 292 -2.05 -14.41 -6.44
N ALA A 293 -2.20 -15.50 -7.20
CA ALA A 293 -3.06 -16.62 -6.83
C ALA A 293 -2.64 -17.22 -5.48
N ALA A 294 -1.36 -17.53 -5.31
CA ALA A 294 -0.83 -18.08 -4.07
C ALA A 294 -1.04 -17.13 -2.89
N ALA A 295 -0.81 -15.83 -3.09
CA ALA A 295 -1.03 -14.82 -2.07
C ALA A 295 -2.52 -14.70 -1.68
N GLN A 296 -3.42 -14.61 -2.65
CA GLN A 296 -4.86 -14.51 -2.38
C GLN A 296 -5.37 -15.70 -1.57
N HIS A 297 -5.07 -16.93 -2.02
CA HIS A 297 -5.50 -18.15 -1.36
C HIS A 297 -4.80 -18.37 -0.01
N GLY A 298 -3.54 -17.95 0.11
CA GLY A 298 -2.74 -18.04 1.33
C GLY A 298 -3.16 -17.04 2.41
N GLU A 299 -3.74 -15.90 2.02
CA GLU A 299 -4.28 -14.90 2.94
C GLU A 299 -5.79 -15.05 3.20
N ASP A 300 -6.49 -16.01 2.58
CA ASP A 300 -7.98 -16.08 2.60
C ASP A 300 -8.59 -14.73 2.19
N LEU A 301 -8.04 -14.12 1.13
CA LEU A 301 -8.51 -12.85 0.60
C LEU A 301 -9.68 -13.09 -0.35
N HIS A 302 -10.89 -12.83 0.13
CA HIS A 302 -12.12 -13.13 -0.61
C HIS A 302 -12.21 -12.37 -1.94
N VAL A 303 -11.76 -11.11 -2.00
CA VAL A 303 -11.71 -10.36 -3.27
C VAL A 303 -10.33 -9.76 -3.49
N LEU A 304 -9.69 -10.09 -4.61
CA LEU A 304 -8.45 -9.47 -5.05
C LEU A 304 -8.74 -8.63 -6.30
N ASN A 305 -8.48 -7.33 -6.23
CA ASN A 305 -8.42 -6.47 -7.42
C ASN A 305 -6.96 -6.18 -7.77
N LEU A 306 -6.47 -6.84 -8.83
CA LEU A 306 -5.22 -6.42 -9.44
C LEU A 306 -5.45 -5.12 -10.22
N VAL A 307 -4.47 -4.22 -10.26
CA VAL A 307 -4.56 -2.97 -11.03
C VAL A 307 -3.38 -2.83 -11.98
N ALA A 308 -3.67 -2.54 -13.24
CA ALA A 308 -2.67 -2.05 -14.19
C ALA A 308 -2.42 -0.56 -13.93
N GLY A 309 -1.15 -0.12 -13.94
CA GLY A 309 -0.79 1.26 -13.61
C GLY A 309 0.62 1.62 -14.08
N ASN A 310 0.87 2.91 -14.34
CA ASN A 310 2.22 3.41 -14.65
C ASN A 310 2.99 3.79 -13.38
N VAL A 311 4.32 4.01 -13.46
CA VAL A 311 5.17 4.44 -12.32
C VAL A 311 5.54 5.92 -12.44
N ALA A 312 6.50 6.27 -13.31
CA ALA A 312 7.00 7.64 -13.49
C ALA A 312 7.00 8.05 -14.97
N SER A 313 6.76 7.11 -15.87
CA SER A 313 6.69 7.30 -17.31
C SER A 313 5.27 7.06 -17.85
N GLY A 314 5.09 7.22 -19.16
CA GLY A 314 3.84 6.86 -19.83
C GLY A 314 3.59 5.35 -19.97
N ARG A 315 4.53 4.49 -19.54
CA ARG A 315 4.40 3.02 -19.59
C ARG A 315 3.46 2.53 -18.50
N VAL A 316 2.41 1.81 -18.89
CA VAL A 316 1.48 1.14 -17.98
C VAL A 316 1.88 -0.32 -17.85
N TYR A 317 2.14 -0.78 -16.63
CA TYR A 317 2.45 -2.17 -16.32
C TYR A 317 1.16 -2.99 -16.21
N ASP A 318 1.25 -4.27 -16.59
CA ASP A 318 0.15 -5.24 -16.63
C ASP A 318 -1.03 -4.85 -17.55
N LEU A 319 -0.81 -3.93 -18.49
CA LEU A 319 -1.83 -3.54 -19.47
C LEU A 319 -2.26 -4.73 -20.35
N GLU A 320 -1.34 -5.62 -20.68
CA GLU A 320 -1.64 -6.85 -21.43
C GLU A 320 -2.52 -7.81 -20.63
N ALA A 321 -2.35 -7.87 -19.30
CA ALA A 321 -3.19 -8.65 -18.42
C ALA A 321 -4.59 -8.03 -18.32
N LEU A 322 -4.68 -6.70 -18.14
CA LEU A 322 -5.95 -5.98 -18.13
C LEU A 322 -6.68 -6.17 -19.48
N ALA A 323 -5.99 -6.01 -20.60
CA ALA A 323 -6.56 -6.19 -21.93
C ALA A 323 -7.07 -7.61 -22.19
N HIS A 324 -6.47 -8.61 -21.55
CA HIS A 324 -6.87 -10.00 -21.72
C HIS A 324 -8.01 -10.43 -20.79
N TRP A 325 -8.03 -9.95 -19.54
CA TRP A 325 -8.96 -10.43 -18.50
C TRP A 325 -10.01 -9.40 -18.03
N ALA A 326 -10.03 -8.17 -18.57
CA ALA A 326 -11.12 -7.23 -18.29
C ALA A 326 -12.48 -7.89 -18.59
N GLY A 327 -13.46 -7.67 -17.71
CA GLY A 327 -14.77 -8.32 -17.80
C GLY A 327 -14.83 -9.76 -17.27
N GLU A 328 -13.71 -10.42 -17.03
CA GLU A 328 -13.65 -11.83 -16.62
C GLU A 328 -13.05 -12.03 -15.22
N ASP A 329 -13.43 -13.14 -14.58
CA ASP A 329 -12.80 -13.59 -13.35
C ASP A 329 -11.45 -14.22 -13.69
N LEU A 330 -10.41 -13.88 -12.92
CA LEU A 330 -9.08 -14.44 -13.14
C LEU A 330 -9.08 -15.95 -12.86
N PRO A 331 -8.19 -16.73 -13.52
CA PRO A 331 -8.31 -18.20 -13.58
C PRO A 331 -8.22 -18.97 -12.27
N TRP A 332 -7.83 -18.33 -11.17
CA TRP A 332 -7.74 -18.93 -9.83
C TRP A 332 -8.91 -18.54 -8.92
N SER A 333 -9.93 -17.86 -9.47
CA SER A 333 -11.17 -17.56 -8.75
C SER A 333 -11.98 -18.84 -8.48
N ASP A 334 -12.70 -18.86 -7.38
CA ASP A 334 -13.61 -19.93 -6.96
C ASP A 334 -14.83 -19.36 -6.21
N ASP A 335 -15.69 -20.24 -5.66
CA ASP A 335 -16.93 -19.83 -4.96
C ASP A 335 -16.70 -18.94 -3.72
N ARG A 336 -15.47 -18.88 -3.19
CA ARG A 336 -15.09 -18.08 -2.01
C ARG A 336 -14.09 -16.97 -2.32
N HIS A 337 -13.34 -17.08 -3.40
CA HIS A 337 -12.27 -16.16 -3.78
C HIS A 337 -12.53 -15.62 -5.18
N LEU A 338 -12.83 -14.34 -5.29
CA LEU A 338 -12.98 -13.63 -6.54
C LEU A 338 -11.71 -12.85 -6.84
N ALA A 339 -11.17 -12.99 -8.05
CA ALA A 339 -10.02 -12.24 -8.49
C ALA A 339 -10.35 -11.51 -9.79
N ARG A 340 -10.14 -10.19 -9.83
CA ARG A 340 -10.40 -9.33 -10.98
C ARG A 340 -9.16 -8.50 -11.29
N ILE A 341 -9.10 -7.97 -12.50
CA ILE A 341 -8.12 -6.95 -12.87
C ILE A 341 -8.85 -5.68 -13.32
N GLY A 342 -8.39 -4.55 -12.81
CA GLY A 342 -8.84 -3.21 -13.13
C GLY A 342 -7.66 -2.30 -13.45
N VAL A 343 -7.82 -1.01 -13.17
CA VAL A 343 -6.82 0.01 -13.43
C VAL A 343 -6.61 0.88 -12.19
N GLU A 344 -5.37 1.32 -12.01
CA GLU A 344 -5.06 2.52 -11.26
C GLU A 344 -4.88 3.64 -12.30
N TYR A 345 -5.88 4.52 -12.43
CA TYR A 345 -5.75 5.69 -13.28
C TYR A 345 -4.98 6.77 -12.52
N ARG A 346 -3.89 7.28 -13.10
CA ARG A 346 -2.97 8.17 -12.38
C ARG A 346 -2.92 9.59 -12.90
N SER A 347 -3.00 10.54 -11.98
CA SER A 347 -2.57 11.93 -12.16
C SER A 347 -1.80 12.38 -10.92
N ASP A 348 -0.51 12.72 -11.06
CA ASP A 348 0.30 13.18 -9.92
C ASP A 348 -0.11 14.59 -9.43
N LEU A 349 -0.97 15.28 -10.19
CA LEU A 349 -1.55 16.58 -9.82
C LEU A 349 -2.95 16.46 -9.20
N ALA A 350 -3.85 15.66 -9.81
CA ALA A 350 -5.27 15.59 -9.43
C ALA A 350 -5.61 14.40 -8.51
N GLY A 351 -4.76 13.38 -8.48
CA GLY A 351 -4.89 12.19 -7.64
C GLY A 351 -5.05 10.90 -8.44
N HIS A 352 -4.94 9.76 -7.76
CA HIS A 352 -5.03 8.43 -8.38
C HIS A 352 -6.40 7.80 -8.09
N LEU A 353 -6.98 7.18 -9.11
CA LEU A 353 -8.27 6.48 -9.06
C LEU A 353 -8.04 4.98 -9.16
N THR A 354 -8.77 4.19 -8.39
CA THR A 354 -8.85 2.75 -8.54
C THR A 354 -10.21 2.36 -9.11
N ALA A 355 -10.23 1.37 -9.98
CA ALA A 355 -11.48 0.83 -10.53
C ALA A 355 -11.57 -0.69 -10.36
N PHE A 356 -12.69 -1.16 -9.81
CA PHE A 356 -13.04 -2.57 -9.69
C PHE A 356 -14.24 -2.92 -10.57
N GLY A 357 -14.26 -4.12 -11.15
CA GLY A 357 -15.43 -4.62 -11.91
C GLY A 357 -15.55 -4.07 -13.33
N LEU A 358 -14.46 -3.56 -13.92
CA LEU A 358 -14.45 -3.11 -15.32
C LEU A 358 -14.84 -4.25 -16.27
N ARG A 359 -15.67 -3.92 -17.26
CA ARG A 359 -16.08 -4.83 -18.35
C ARG A 359 -15.11 -4.87 -19.52
N GLU A 360 -14.43 -3.75 -19.78
CA GLU A 360 -13.41 -3.61 -20.83
C GLU A 360 -12.30 -2.67 -20.30
N PRO A 361 -11.10 -2.69 -20.89
CA PRO A 361 -10.04 -1.75 -20.53
C PRO A 361 -10.40 -0.30 -20.87
N PRO A 362 -9.98 0.69 -20.06
CA PRO A 362 -10.17 2.11 -20.39
C PRO A 362 -9.23 2.55 -21.52
N ARG A 363 -9.59 3.64 -22.21
CA ARG A 363 -8.77 4.22 -23.28
C ARG A 363 -7.54 4.94 -22.76
N ARG A 364 -7.59 5.45 -21.53
CA ARG A 364 -6.49 6.13 -20.85
C ARG A 364 -6.32 5.55 -19.45
N CYS A 365 -5.07 5.52 -19.00
CA CYS A 365 -4.71 5.08 -17.65
C CYS A 365 -3.98 6.18 -16.87
N HIS A 366 -3.67 7.33 -17.48
CA HIS A 366 -3.00 8.44 -16.79
C HIS A 366 -3.05 9.74 -17.58
N THR A 367 -2.74 10.84 -16.91
CA THR A 367 -2.46 12.18 -17.46
C THR A 367 -1.27 12.84 -16.75
N GLY A 368 -0.63 13.82 -17.39
CA GLY A 368 0.40 14.66 -16.74
C GLY A 368 1.81 14.05 -16.60
N PHE A 369 2.06 12.82 -17.09
CA PHE A 369 3.37 12.18 -16.96
C PHE A 369 4.36 12.61 -18.04
N GLN A 370 5.65 12.65 -17.70
CA GLN A 370 6.75 13.05 -18.61
C GLN A 370 6.54 14.43 -19.28
N GLY A 371 5.90 15.35 -18.57
CA GLY A 371 5.68 16.72 -19.04
C GLY A 371 4.56 16.86 -20.08
N THR A 372 3.73 15.82 -20.29
CA THR A 372 2.49 15.97 -21.05
C THR A 372 1.47 16.78 -20.26
N ALA A 373 0.43 17.30 -20.93
CA ALA A 373 -0.63 18.04 -20.27
C ALA A 373 -1.33 17.21 -19.17
N ASP A 374 -1.71 17.87 -18.07
CA ASP A 374 -2.62 17.35 -17.05
C ASP A 374 -4.06 17.41 -17.57
N TRP A 375 -4.32 16.78 -18.72
CA TRP A 375 -5.60 16.85 -19.39
C TRP A 375 -5.93 15.50 -20.06
N PRO A 376 -7.18 15.02 -19.95
CA PRO A 376 -8.35 15.68 -19.33
C PRO A 376 -8.36 15.65 -17.78
N PRO A 377 -9.30 16.37 -17.11
CA PRO A 377 -9.56 16.23 -15.67
C PRO A 377 -9.88 14.79 -15.27
N ASN A 378 -9.63 14.41 -14.01
CA ASN A 378 -9.94 13.06 -13.51
C ASN A 378 -11.44 12.76 -13.67
N THR A 379 -12.30 13.78 -13.61
CA THR A 379 -13.74 13.68 -13.91
C THR A 379 -14.02 12.90 -15.21
N VAL A 380 -13.26 13.14 -16.29
CA VAL A 380 -13.46 12.46 -17.58
C VAL A 380 -13.09 10.98 -17.48
N ALA A 381 -12.06 10.64 -16.72
CA ALA A 381 -11.70 9.26 -16.44
C ALA A 381 -12.77 8.58 -15.58
N CYS A 382 -13.30 9.26 -14.55
CA CYS A 382 -14.41 8.75 -13.74
C CYS A 382 -15.64 8.43 -14.61
N GLU A 383 -16.02 9.33 -15.53
CA GLU A 383 -17.13 9.10 -16.46
C GLU A 383 -16.89 7.88 -17.37
N GLU A 384 -15.68 7.72 -17.92
CA GLU A 384 -15.31 6.56 -18.74
C GLU A 384 -15.36 5.26 -17.94
N LEU A 385 -14.71 5.22 -16.77
CA LEU A 385 -14.65 4.03 -15.91
C LEU A 385 -16.04 3.61 -15.45
N ARG A 386 -16.92 4.58 -15.15
CA ARG A 386 -18.32 4.32 -14.80
C ARG A 386 -19.09 3.76 -15.98
N ALA A 387 -18.88 4.28 -17.19
CA ALA A 387 -19.48 3.76 -18.42
C ALA A 387 -19.02 2.32 -18.73
N LEU A 388 -17.85 1.93 -18.26
CA LEU A 388 -17.31 0.56 -18.30
C LEU A 388 -17.82 -0.34 -17.16
N GLY A 389 -18.65 0.18 -16.25
CA GLY A 389 -19.25 -0.54 -15.13
C GLY A 389 -18.37 -0.61 -13.88
N GLY A 390 -17.30 0.20 -13.81
CA GLY A 390 -16.41 0.22 -12.67
C GLY A 390 -17.03 0.83 -11.43
N VAL A 391 -16.73 0.25 -10.27
CA VAL A 391 -16.78 0.93 -8.96
C VAL A 391 -15.52 1.74 -8.83
N ILE A 392 -15.65 3.05 -8.60
CA ILE A 392 -14.54 4.00 -8.64
C ILE A 392 -14.26 4.55 -7.24
N GLY A 393 -13.00 4.52 -6.83
CA GLY A 393 -12.53 5.20 -5.63
C GLY A 393 -11.23 5.97 -5.88
N TYR A 394 -10.88 6.88 -4.98
CA TYR A 394 -9.53 7.43 -4.93
C TYR A 394 -8.64 6.54 -4.05
N GLY A 395 -7.52 6.09 -4.62
CA GLY A 395 -6.50 5.29 -3.95
C GLY A 395 -5.54 6.16 -3.14
N HIS A 396 -5.01 5.60 -2.05
CA HIS A 396 -4.01 6.19 -1.13
C HIS A 396 -4.04 7.75 -1.03
N PRO A 397 -5.18 8.34 -0.64
CA PRO A 397 -5.54 9.72 -1.01
C PRO A 397 -4.65 10.84 -0.47
N PHE A 398 -3.99 10.63 0.67
CA PHE A 398 -3.19 11.65 1.36
C PHE A 398 -1.97 11.02 2.04
N HIS A 399 -0.83 11.73 1.96
CA HIS A 399 0.48 11.23 2.44
C HIS A 399 1.05 12.05 3.61
N THR A 400 0.36 13.10 4.03
CA THR A 400 0.75 13.95 5.16
C THR A 400 -0.26 13.83 6.30
N ALA A 401 0.17 14.20 7.51
CA ALA A 401 -0.70 14.22 8.67
C ALA A 401 -1.41 15.57 8.79
N PHE A 402 -2.74 15.55 8.91
CA PHE A 402 -3.57 16.70 9.24
C PHE A 402 -4.83 16.22 9.99
N GLY A 403 -5.45 17.12 10.74
CA GLY A 403 -6.63 16.87 11.56
C GLY A 403 -7.93 17.32 10.92
N GLU A 404 -9.05 17.04 11.60
CA GLU A 404 -10.39 17.40 11.13
C GLU A 404 -10.61 18.92 11.01
N ASP A 405 -9.91 19.71 11.83
CA ASP A 405 -10.06 21.16 11.91
C ASP A 405 -9.16 21.92 10.90
N ASP A 406 -8.28 21.21 10.18
CA ASP A 406 -7.39 21.84 9.23
C ASP A 406 -8.14 22.37 7.99
N PRO A 407 -7.84 23.60 7.55
CA PRO A 407 -8.47 24.17 6.37
C PRO A 407 -7.97 23.48 5.09
N PRO A 408 -8.70 23.57 3.97
CA PRO A 408 -8.27 22.95 2.71
C PRO A 408 -6.87 23.36 2.27
N GLY A 409 -6.43 24.59 2.55
CA GLY A 409 -5.06 25.04 2.24
C GLY A 409 -3.95 24.32 3.00
N ALA A 410 -4.23 23.72 4.17
CA ALA A 410 -3.29 22.88 4.90
C ALA A 410 -3.29 21.43 4.42
N VAL A 411 -4.42 20.98 3.83
CA VAL A 411 -4.57 19.64 3.26
C VAL A 411 -3.99 19.56 1.85
N LEU A 412 -4.33 20.54 1.02
CA LEU A 412 -3.88 20.67 -0.35
C LEU A 412 -2.47 21.27 -0.41
N GLY A 413 -1.48 20.41 -0.13
CA GLY A 413 -0.06 20.75 -0.17
C GLY A 413 0.43 21.23 -1.54
N ARG A 414 1.61 21.86 -1.54
CA ARG A 414 2.30 22.37 -2.73
C ARG A 414 2.71 21.25 -3.71
N GLY A 415 2.94 21.59 -4.97
CA GLY A 415 3.65 20.71 -5.93
C GLY A 415 2.81 19.53 -6.41
N ARG A 416 3.49 18.47 -6.85
CA ARG A 416 2.87 17.20 -7.31
C ARG A 416 3.13 16.12 -6.27
N ASN A 417 2.07 15.53 -5.75
CA ASN A 417 2.18 14.59 -4.63
C ASN A 417 1.11 13.49 -4.64
N CYS A 418 0.51 13.21 -5.82
CA CYS A 418 -0.50 12.18 -6.04
C CYS A 418 -1.73 12.19 -5.12
N SER A 419 -1.90 13.21 -4.27
CA SER A 419 -3.04 13.29 -3.36
C SER A 419 -4.35 13.41 -4.15
N ALA A 420 -5.43 12.88 -3.59
CA ALA A 420 -6.78 12.94 -4.16
C ALA A 420 -7.33 14.37 -4.14
N ARG A 421 -6.82 15.24 -5.00
CA ARG A 421 -7.15 16.67 -5.00
C ARG A 421 -8.50 16.94 -5.66
N GLU A 422 -8.85 16.21 -6.72
CA GLU A 422 -10.13 16.39 -7.46
C GLU A 422 -11.32 15.66 -6.81
N ILE A 423 -11.11 14.87 -5.74
CA ILE A 423 -12.15 14.11 -5.02
C ILE A 423 -13.36 14.94 -4.58
N VAL A 424 -13.16 16.19 -4.16
CA VAL A 424 -14.26 17.06 -3.71
C VAL A 424 -15.19 17.42 -4.87
N ALA A 425 -14.66 17.56 -6.08
CA ALA A 425 -15.44 17.81 -7.28
C ALA A 425 -16.17 16.54 -7.72
N ASP A 426 -15.43 15.44 -7.87
CA ASP A 426 -15.98 14.15 -8.32
C ASP A 426 -17.09 13.63 -7.38
N ALA A 427 -16.92 13.79 -6.07
CA ALA A 427 -17.92 13.40 -5.07
C ALA A 427 -19.19 14.24 -5.16
N ALA A 428 -19.06 15.55 -5.43
CA ALA A 428 -20.21 16.44 -5.62
C ALA A 428 -21.03 16.05 -6.84
N LEU A 429 -20.35 15.66 -7.92
CA LEU A 429 -20.94 15.24 -9.19
C LEU A 429 -21.47 13.79 -9.16
N GLY A 430 -21.20 13.04 -8.09
CA GLY A 430 -21.63 11.64 -7.94
C GLY A 430 -20.93 10.68 -8.90
N LEU A 431 -19.68 10.98 -9.25
CA LEU A 431 -18.88 10.21 -10.21
C LEU A 431 -17.96 9.18 -9.55
N VAL A 432 -17.70 9.33 -8.26
CA VAL A 432 -16.95 8.39 -7.43
C VAL A 432 -17.85 7.75 -6.39
N ASP A 433 -17.61 6.48 -6.13
CA ASP A 433 -18.46 5.67 -5.27
C ASP A 433 -17.83 5.45 -3.87
N ALA A 434 -16.50 5.55 -3.78
CA ALA A 434 -15.76 5.25 -2.56
C ALA A 434 -14.49 6.09 -2.36
N LEU A 435 -13.91 5.96 -1.17
CA LEU A 435 -12.59 6.49 -0.82
C LEU A 435 -11.82 5.44 -0.03
N ASP A 436 -10.56 5.17 -0.38
CA ASP A 436 -9.67 4.30 0.36
C ASP A 436 -9.22 4.98 1.66
N VAL A 437 -10.15 5.06 2.62
CA VAL A 437 -9.91 5.61 3.97
C VAL A 437 -8.80 4.84 4.66
N LEU A 438 -8.78 3.52 4.46
CA LEU A 438 -7.64 2.71 4.82
C LEU A 438 -6.72 2.60 3.62
N ASN A 439 -5.48 3.00 3.85
CA ASN A 439 -4.41 3.00 2.88
C ASN A 439 -3.08 2.87 3.63
N HIS A 440 -2.03 2.56 2.90
CA HIS A 440 -0.67 2.44 3.43
C HIS A 440 -0.04 3.75 3.94
N SER A 441 -0.65 4.90 3.65
CA SER A 441 -0.09 6.23 3.90
C SER A 441 -0.66 6.87 5.17
N SER A 442 -1.76 7.62 5.06
CA SER A 442 -2.30 8.45 6.16
C SER A 442 -3.79 8.18 6.38
N ILE A 443 -4.08 7.17 7.20
CA ILE A 443 -5.46 6.74 7.51
C ILE A 443 -6.23 7.86 8.22
N GLU A 444 -5.67 8.49 9.27
CA GLU A 444 -6.43 9.51 10.03
C GLU A 444 -6.76 10.75 9.18
N ALA A 445 -5.81 11.18 8.35
CA ALA A 445 -5.98 12.32 7.47
C ALA A 445 -7.04 12.03 6.39
N THR A 446 -7.00 10.83 5.79
CA THR A 446 -8.02 10.40 4.83
C THR A 446 -9.39 10.29 5.47
N ALA A 447 -9.47 9.75 6.69
CA ALA A 447 -10.72 9.65 7.43
C ALA A 447 -11.31 11.02 7.77
N ALA A 448 -10.47 12.05 8.01
CA ALA A 448 -10.93 13.42 8.21
C ALA A 448 -11.60 14.00 6.96
N VAL A 449 -10.98 13.85 5.78
CA VAL A 449 -11.58 14.29 4.50
C VAL A 449 -12.85 13.50 4.18
N TYR A 450 -12.83 12.19 4.36
CA TYR A 450 -14.00 11.32 4.19
C TYR A 450 -15.21 11.84 4.97
N ARG A 451 -15.02 12.16 6.25
CA ARG A 451 -16.08 12.68 7.13
C ARG A 451 -16.57 14.07 6.72
N ARG A 452 -15.69 14.95 6.20
CA ARG A 452 -16.10 16.24 5.60
C ARG A 452 -16.96 16.02 4.36
N LEU A 453 -16.58 15.09 3.47
CA LEU A 453 -17.36 14.78 2.26
C LEU A 453 -18.74 14.21 2.59
N VAL A 454 -18.82 13.25 3.51
CA VAL A 454 -20.09 12.67 3.96
C VAL A 454 -20.94 13.72 4.67
N GLY A 455 -20.34 14.54 5.54
CA GLY A 455 -21.02 15.63 6.23
C GLY A 455 -21.52 16.74 5.30
N ALA A 456 -20.83 16.98 4.18
CA ALA A 456 -21.28 17.87 3.11
C ALA A 456 -22.43 17.28 2.26
N GLY A 457 -22.86 16.04 2.53
CA GLY A 457 -23.99 15.38 1.87
C GLY A 457 -23.61 14.43 0.73
N ASN A 458 -22.32 14.14 0.53
CA ASN A 458 -21.90 13.16 -0.48
C ASN A 458 -22.14 11.72 0.02
N ARG A 459 -22.48 10.82 -0.90
CA ARG A 459 -22.70 9.40 -0.62
C ARG A 459 -21.48 8.61 -1.09
N LEU A 460 -20.58 8.29 -0.16
CA LEU A 460 -19.33 7.58 -0.43
C LEU A 460 -19.21 6.38 0.51
N ALA A 461 -18.83 5.23 -0.04
CA ALA A 461 -18.44 4.08 0.75
C ALA A 461 -17.01 4.25 1.30
N VAL A 462 -16.77 3.69 2.47
CA VAL A 462 -15.41 3.41 2.95
C VAL A 462 -14.87 2.18 2.22
N THR A 463 -13.68 2.30 1.65
CA THR A 463 -12.91 1.18 1.06
C THR A 463 -11.48 1.13 1.59
N ALA A 464 -10.71 0.15 1.11
CA ALA A 464 -9.30 -0.05 1.41
C ALA A 464 -8.55 -0.58 0.19
N GLY A 465 -7.30 -0.18 0.07
CA GLY A 465 -6.40 -0.61 -1.00
C GLY A 465 -4.96 -0.58 -0.51
N THR A 466 -4.36 -1.77 -0.36
CA THR A 466 -3.03 -1.91 0.27
C THR A 466 -1.93 -1.17 -0.49
N ASP A 467 -2.10 -0.99 -1.79
CA ASP A 467 -1.04 -0.67 -2.74
C ASP A 467 0.13 -1.67 -2.62
N ALA A 468 -0.21 -2.94 -2.34
CA ALA A 468 0.76 -4.01 -2.34
C ALA A 468 1.22 -4.26 -3.78
N VAL A 469 2.53 -4.38 -3.95
CA VAL A 469 3.17 -4.57 -5.26
C VAL A 469 3.91 -5.89 -5.21
N LEU A 470 3.37 -6.90 -5.91
CA LEU A 470 3.90 -8.26 -5.82
C LEU A 470 5.33 -8.38 -6.37
N SER A 471 5.75 -7.49 -7.27
CA SER A 471 7.12 -7.45 -7.77
C SER A 471 8.17 -6.95 -6.77
N PHE A 472 7.76 -6.27 -5.69
CA PHE A 472 8.67 -5.93 -4.59
C PHE A 472 8.86 -7.10 -3.63
N CYS A 473 10.11 -7.38 -3.29
CA CYS A 473 10.50 -8.36 -2.28
C CYS A 473 10.72 -7.71 -0.92
N ARG A 474 11.22 -6.48 -0.88
CA ARG A 474 11.47 -5.72 0.35
C ARG A 474 11.25 -4.22 0.13
N ARG A 475 10.06 -3.74 0.52
CA ARG A 475 9.68 -2.32 0.49
C ARG A 475 8.49 -2.07 1.42
N GLY A 476 8.74 -1.99 2.73
CA GLY A 476 7.73 -1.63 3.73
C GLY A 476 6.38 -2.36 3.56
N THR A 477 5.29 -1.60 3.55
CA THR A 477 3.93 -2.13 3.31
C THR A 477 3.70 -2.57 1.86
N ALA A 478 4.40 -1.98 0.87
CA ALA A 478 4.26 -2.36 -0.54
C ALA A 478 4.73 -3.79 -0.82
N SER A 479 5.72 -4.32 -0.09
CA SER A 479 6.12 -5.74 -0.20
C SER A 479 5.38 -6.68 0.75
N SER A 480 4.42 -6.18 1.53
CA SER A 480 3.59 -7.00 2.40
C SER A 480 2.57 -7.81 1.60
N PRO A 481 2.01 -8.92 2.13
CA PRO A 481 1.03 -9.71 1.40
C PRO A 481 -0.26 -8.91 1.12
N PRO A 482 -0.89 -9.05 -0.05
CA PRO A 482 -2.15 -8.38 -0.35
C PRO A 482 -3.24 -8.73 0.68
N GLY A 483 -4.14 -7.79 0.95
CA GLY A 483 -5.21 -7.94 1.91
C GLY A 483 -4.79 -7.81 3.37
N TRP A 484 -3.67 -7.16 3.67
CA TRP A 484 -3.29 -6.80 5.05
C TRP A 484 -4.16 -5.65 5.61
N GLU A 485 -4.73 -4.85 4.73
CA GLU A 485 -5.94 -4.07 4.97
C GLU A 485 -7.02 -4.54 3.97
N ARG A 486 -8.28 -4.47 4.40
CA ARG A 486 -9.41 -4.97 3.62
C ARG A 486 -10.60 -4.06 3.76
N VAL A 487 -11.38 -3.94 2.68
CA VAL A 487 -12.78 -3.56 2.76
C VAL A 487 -13.63 -4.82 2.82
N TYR A 488 -14.44 -4.95 3.86
CA TYR A 488 -15.48 -5.95 3.93
C TYR A 488 -16.79 -5.39 3.39
N ALA A 489 -17.36 -6.05 2.40
CA ALA A 489 -18.66 -5.71 1.82
C ALA A 489 -19.71 -6.78 2.16
N ASN A 490 -20.90 -6.35 2.59
CA ASN A 490 -22.01 -7.24 2.88
C ASN A 490 -22.80 -7.56 1.60
N VAL A 491 -22.52 -8.73 1.03
CA VAL A 491 -23.07 -9.19 -0.24
C VAL A 491 -24.38 -9.92 -0.01
N ALA A 492 -25.41 -9.53 -0.77
CA ALA A 492 -26.67 -10.26 -0.81
C ALA A 492 -26.59 -11.41 -1.82
N GLY A 493 -26.44 -12.64 -1.34
CA GLY A 493 -26.37 -13.84 -2.18
C GLY A 493 -24.93 -14.33 -2.43
N PRO A 494 -24.66 -14.99 -3.56
CA PRO A 494 -23.32 -15.50 -3.88
C PRO A 494 -22.33 -14.36 -4.14
N LEU A 495 -21.05 -14.60 -3.85
CA LEU A 495 -19.98 -13.69 -4.22
C LEU A 495 -19.80 -13.70 -5.74
N THR A 496 -20.05 -12.57 -6.39
CA THR A 496 -19.70 -12.30 -7.79
C THR A 496 -19.14 -10.88 -7.88
N ALA A 497 -18.52 -10.52 -9.01
CA ALA A 497 -18.05 -9.15 -9.21
C ALA A 497 -19.19 -8.13 -9.10
N GLU A 498 -20.37 -8.47 -9.64
CA GLU A 498 -21.55 -7.61 -9.62
C GLU A 498 -22.14 -7.47 -8.23
N SER A 499 -22.30 -8.58 -7.48
CA SER A 499 -22.91 -8.53 -6.14
C SER A 499 -21.98 -7.85 -5.12
N TYR A 500 -20.66 -8.00 -5.31
CA TYR A 500 -19.65 -7.30 -4.52
C TYR A 500 -19.61 -5.80 -4.83
N ALA A 501 -19.62 -5.44 -6.12
CA ALA A 501 -19.72 -4.05 -6.56
C ALA A 501 -21.00 -3.38 -6.03
N GLU A 502 -22.16 -4.04 -6.13
CA GLU A 502 -23.43 -3.54 -5.61
C GLU A 502 -23.35 -3.27 -4.10
N ALA A 503 -22.74 -4.16 -3.32
CA ALA A 503 -22.58 -3.96 -1.88
C ALA A 503 -21.73 -2.72 -1.56
N ILE A 504 -20.68 -2.44 -2.34
CA ILE A 504 -19.89 -1.21 -2.21
C ILE A 504 -20.70 0.02 -2.61
N LEU A 505 -21.38 -0.01 -3.76
CA LEU A 505 -22.22 1.09 -4.25
C LEU A 505 -23.32 1.48 -3.26
N LEU A 506 -23.84 0.50 -2.51
CA LEU A 506 -24.84 0.71 -1.47
C LEU A 506 -24.23 1.09 -0.11
N GLY A 507 -22.91 1.24 0.00
CA GLY A 507 -22.23 1.62 1.23
C GLY A 507 -22.30 0.55 2.33
N ARG A 508 -22.60 -0.71 1.98
CA ARG A 508 -22.68 -1.83 2.95
C ARG A 508 -21.29 -2.34 3.29
N THR A 509 -20.41 -1.44 3.70
CA THR A 509 -18.99 -1.71 3.87
C THR A 509 -18.46 -1.25 5.22
N PHE A 510 -17.38 -1.89 5.64
CA PHE A 510 -16.41 -1.31 6.55
C PHE A 510 -15.01 -1.69 6.08
N ALA A 511 -14.00 -0.89 6.41
CA ALA A 511 -12.62 -1.20 6.11
C ALA A 511 -11.81 -1.37 7.39
N THR A 512 -10.80 -2.24 7.34
CA THR A 512 -9.98 -2.60 8.51
C THR A 512 -8.54 -3.00 8.18
N THR A 513 -7.60 -2.74 9.10
CA THR A 513 -6.23 -3.30 9.10
C THR A 513 -6.10 -4.54 10.01
N GLY A 514 -7.21 -5.11 10.47
CA GLY A 514 -7.24 -6.26 11.39
C GLY A 514 -8.54 -6.39 12.20
N PRO A 515 -8.97 -5.33 12.91
CA PRO A 515 -10.20 -5.35 13.71
C PRO A 515 -11.45 -5.69 12.90
N TRP A 516 -12.20 -6.69 13.34
CA TRP A 516 -13.58 -6.85 12.88
C TRP A 516 -14.47 -5.79 13.54
N LEU A 517 -15.37 -5.17 12.79
CA LEU A 517 -16.24 -4.08 13.26
C LEU A 517 -17.65 -4.21 12.71
N GLU A 518 -18.65 -4.09 13.59
CA GLU A 518 -20.07 -4.02 13.21
C GLU A 518 -20.73 -2.83 13.87
N LEU A 519 -21.57 -2.14 13.09
CA LEU A 519 -22.37 -1.00 13.53
C LEU A 519 -23.83 -1.26 13.22
N THR A 520 -24.71 -0.93 14.16
CA THR A 520 -26.15 -0.81 13.89
C THR A 520 -26.73 0.46 14.51
N VAL A 521 -27.70 1.08 13.81
CA VAL A 521 -28.54 2.17 14.30
C VAL A 521 -30.00 1.75 14.18
N ASN A 522 -30.69 1.55 15.31
CA ASN A 522 -32.02 0.91 15.35
C ASN A 522 -32.08 -0.42 14.56
N GLY A 523 -30.99 -1.18 14.53
CA GLY A 523 -30.87 -2.44 13.79
C GLY A 523 -30.48 -2.30 12.30
N HIS A 524 -30.36 -1.08 11.78
CA HIS A 524 -29.89 -0.80 10.41
C HIS A 524 -28.36 -0.70 10.34
N GLY A 525 -27.76 -1.25 9.29
CA GLY A 525 -26.31 -1.35 9.14
C GLY A 525 -25.71 -0.27 8.23
N PRO A 526 -24.38 -0.25 8.04
CA PRO A 526 -23.71 0.66 7.11
C PRO A 526 -24.38 0.67 5.73
N GLY A 527 -24.52 1.86 5.14
CA GLY A 527 -25.22 2.06 3.87
C GLY A 527 -26.71 2.38 4.00
N ASP A 528 -27.35 1.95 5.10
CA ASP A 528 -28.76 2.22 5.33
C ASP A 528 -29.04 3.69 5.67
N THR A 529 -30.30 4.08 5.48
CA THR A 529 -30.84 5.37 5.94
C THR A 529 -32.00 5.13 6.90
N VAL A 530 -31.96 5.77 8.06
CA VAL A 530 -32.98 5.73 9.10
C VAL A 530 -33.71 7.08 9.12
N ASP A 531 -35.02 7.07 8.85
CA ASP A 531 -35.85 8.27 8.91
C ASP A 531 -36.48 8.43 10.31
N LEU A 532 -36.22 9.56 10.96
CA LEU A 532 -36.73 9.86 12.29
C LEU A 532 -37.48 11.20 12.32
N ALA A 533 -38.48 11.30 13.20
CA ALA A 533 -39.04 12.59 13.57
C ALA A 533 -38.13 13.29 14.58
N ALA A 534 -38.16 14.63 14.60
CA ALA A 534 -37.39 15.43 15.55
C ALA A 534 -37.65 15.00 17.01
N GLY A 535 -36.59 14.91 17.82
CA GLY A 535 -36.66 14.50 19.23
C GLY A 535 -36.84 12.99 19.46
N ARG A 536 -36.88 12.16 18.41
CA ARG A 536 -36.90 10.69 18.55
C ARG A 536 -35.50 10.17 18.88
N ARG A 537 -35.43 9.06 19.63
CA ARG A 537 -34.16 8.41 19.98
C ARG A 537 -33.83 7.29 19.00
N ALA A 538 -32.56 7.21 18.61
CA ALA A 538 -31.97 6.07 17.94
C ALA A 538 -31.02 5.33 18.90
N GLU A 539 -31.15 4.01 18.99
CA GLU A 539 -30.17 3.15 19.65
C GLU A 539 -29.02 2.86 18.68
N ILE A 540 -27.79 2.97 19.17
CA ILE A 540 -26.58 2.70 18.39
C ILE A 540 -25.77 1.63 19.11
N VAL A 541 -25.43 0.56 18.39
CA VAL A 541 -24.62 -0.55 18.91
C VAL A 541 -23.42 -0.77 18.00
N VAL A 542 -22.24 -0.82 18.60
CA VAL A 542 -20.99 -1.20 17.94
C VAL A 542 -20.40 -2.42 18.63
N THR A 543 -19.94 -3.40 17.85
CA THR A 543 -19.20 -4.56 18.36
C THR A 543 -17.91 -4.76 17.59
N SER A 544 -16.88 -5.26 18.27
CA SER A 544 -15.60 -5.56 17.65
C SER A 544 -15.02 -6.89 18.07
N ILE A 545 -14.20 -7.47 17.19
CA ILE A 545 -13.39 -8.67 17.46
C ILE A 545 -11.96 -8.38 16.99
N GLY A 546 -10.98 -8.73 17.82
CA GLY A 546 -9.56 -8.59 17.50
C GLY A 546 -8.74 -8.22 18.74
N PRO A 547 -7.65 -8.96 19.06
CA PRO A 547 -6.77 -8.64 20.19
C PRO A 547 -6.07 -7.27 20.09
N GLU A 548 -5.97 -6.71 18.89
CA GLU A 548 -5.36 -5.41 18.60
C GLU A 548 -6.26 -4.21 18.94
N VAL A 549 -7.54 -4.41 19.24
CA VAL A 549 -8.46 -3.29 19.50
C VAL A 549 -8.30 -2.78 20.92
N GLU A 550 -8.02 -1.50 21.08
CA GLU A 550 -7.93 -0.82 22.38
C GLU A 550 -9.12 0.10 22.64
N ARG A 551 -9.64 0.76 21.61
CA ARG A 551 -10.72 1.74 21.74
C ARG A 551 -11.75 1.62 20.62
N LEU A 552 -13.02 1.73 21.00
CA LEU A 552 -14.15 1.93 20.10
C LEU A 552 -14.67 3.36 20.22
N GLU A 553 -15.04 3.96 19.08
CA GLU A 553 -15.70 5.25 18.98
C GLU A 553 -16.95 5.13 18.12
N ILE A 554 -18.03 5.78 18.56
CA ILE A 554 -19.22 6.07 17.77
C ILE A 554 -19.16 7.55 17.44
N ARG A 555 -19.11 7.90 16.15
CA ARG A 555 -18.96 9.27 15.68
C ARG A 555 -20.17 9.69 14.85
N THR A 556 -20.52 10.97 14.94
CA THR A 556 -21.54 11.63 14.12
C THR A 556 -20.94 12.83 13.39
N ALA A 557 -21.76 13.58 12.66
CA ALA A 557 -21.33 14.84 12.06
C ALA A 557 -20.76 15.86 13.08
N ASP A 558 -21.13 15.74 14.36
CA ASP A 558 -20.66 16.62 15.44
C ASP A 558 -19.40 16.11 16.17
N GLY A 559 -18.82 15.00 15.70
CA GLY A 559 -17.63 14.38 16.30
C GLY A 559 -17.96 13.13 17.12
N VAL A 560 -17.23 12.91 18.22
CA VAL A 560 -17.36 11.69 19.04
C VAL A 560 -18.62 11.76 19.91
N LEU A 561 -19.59 10.89 19.64
CA LEU A 561 -20.80 10.74 20.46
C LEU A 561 -20.56 9.84 21.68
N ALA A 562 -19.79 8.77 21.50
CA ALA A 562 -19.43 7.85 22.58
C ALA A 562 -18.10 7.16 22.30
N GLN A 563 -17.39 6.77 23.36
CA GLN A 563 -16.18 5.97 23.29
C GLN A 563 -16.13 4.95 24.42
N GLY A 564 -15.45 3.82 24.21
CA GLY A 564 -15.34 2.75 25.19
C GLY A 564 -14.34 1.66 24.85
N PRO A 565 -14.21 0.63 25.71
CA PRO A 565 -13.33 -0.51 25.49
C PRO A 565 -13.81 -1.40 24.33
N PRO A 566 -12.97 -2.34 23.84
CA PRO A 566 -13.34 -3.31 22.81
C PRO A 566 -14.51 -4.22 23.23
N GLY A 567 -15.06 -4.93 22.25
CA GLY A 567 -16.09 -5.96 22.45
C GLY A 567 -17.49 -5.43 22.14
N ARG A 568 -18.02 -4.51 22.95
CA ARG A 568 -19.34 -3.91 22.70
C ARG A 568 -19.48 -2.52 23.33
N LEU A 569 -19.91 -1.56 22.51
CA LEU A 569 -20.26 -0.20 22.92
C LEU A 569 -21.72 0.08 22.52
N THR A 570 -22.50 0.68 23.41
CA THR A 570 -23.89 1.04 23.15
C THR A 570 -24.15 2.46 23.63
N THR A 571 -24.82 3.25 22.80
CA THR A 571 -25.26 4.61 23.14
C THR A 571 -26.59 4.91 22.46
N SER A 572 -27.11 6.11 22.65
CA SER A 572 -28.30 6.58 21.95
C SER A 572 -28.15 8.02 21.53
N LEU A 573 -28.67 8.34 20.36
CA LEU A 573 -28.71 9.69 19.79
C LEU A 573 -30.15 10.21 19.84
N VAL A 574 -30.33 11.48 20.21
CA VAL A 574 -31.60 12.20 19.99
C VAL A 574 -31.50 12.87 18.62
N ALA A 575 -32.42 12.54 17.73
CA ALA A 575 -32.41 12.98 16.35
C ALA A 575 -33.10 14.34 16.23
N ASP A 576 -32.36 15.42 16.48
CA ASP A 576 -32.85 16.80 16.36
C ASP A 576 -32.51 17.40 14.99
N GLU A 577 -31.35 17.03 14.43
CA GLU A 577 -30.88 17.42 13.10
C GLU A 577 -30.40 16.19 12.32
N PRO A 578 -30.45 16.20 10.98
CA PRO A 578 -29.91 15.12 10.17
C PRO A 578 -28.42 14.91 10.44
N THR A 579 -28.02 13.65 10.57
CA THR A 579 -26.61 13.31 10.81
C THR A 579 -26.28 11.96 10.18
N TYR A 580 -25.03 11.55 10.26
CA TYR A 580 -24.61 10.19 9.98
C TYR A 580 -24.04 9.57 11.25
N VAL A 581 -23.93 8.24 11.27
CA VAL A 581 -23.26 7.49 12.34
C VAL A 581 -22.22 6.59 11.71
N VAL A 582 -20.98 6.69 12.17
CA VAL A 582 -19.90 5.75 11.82
C VAL A 582 -19.30 5.17 13.10
N ALA A 583 -18.76 3.96 12.98
CA ALA A 583 -17.98 3.34 14.03
C ALA A 583 -16.50 3.34 13.64
N VAL A 584 -15.64 3.57 14.63
CA VAL A 584 -14.18 3.50 14.49
C VAL A 584 -13.62 2.59 15.57
N ALA A 585 -12.71 1.69 15.21
CA ALA A 585 -11.90 0.93 16.15
C ALA A 585 -10.43 1.32 15.97
N THR A 586 -9.72 1.56 17.08
CA THR A 586 -8.29 1.88 17.07
C THR A 586 -7.50 1.02 18.04
N GLY A 587 -6.22 0.84 17.75
CA GLY A 587 -5.27 0.21 18.65
C GLY A 587 -3.82 0.38 18.18
N PRO A 588 -2.85 -0.03 19.01
CA PRO A 588 -1.43 0.17 18.73
C PRO A 588 -0.94 -0.71 17.57
N PRO A 589 0.32 -0.52 17.11
CA PRO A 589 1.02 -1.51 16.29
C PRO A 589 0.92 -2.91 16.91
N HIS A 590 0.52 -3.88 16.10
CA HIS A 590 0.29 -5.26 16.52
C HIS A 590 0.75 -6.22 15.40
N PRO A 591 1.30 -7.41 15.70
CA PRO A 591 1.80 -8.33 14.66
C PRO A 591 0.78 -8.79 13.60
N ARG A 592 -0.52 -8.56 13.83
CA ARG A 592 -1.62 -8.83 12.87
C ARG A 592 -1.98 -7.62 11.99
N THR A 593 -1.55 -6.41 12.36
CA THR A 593 -1.69 -5.20 11.51
C THR A 593 -0.34 -4.89 10.89
N LEU A 594 -0.29 -4.79 9.56
CA LEU A 594 0.95 -4.46 8.88
C LEU A 594 1.18 -2.95 8.76
N HIS A 595 0.23 -2.14 9.25
CA HIS A 595 0.28 -0.68 9.18
C HIS A 595 1.12 -0.08 10.31
N GLY A 596 2.03 0.84 9.97
CA GLY A 596 3.00 1.42 10.91
C GLY A 596 2.38 2.25 12.05
N ARG A 597 1.15 2.74 11.88
CA ARG A 597 0.41 3.49 12.92
C ARG A 597 -0.47 2.62 13.82
N GLY A 598 -0.63 1.34 13.49
CA GLY A 598 -1.41 0.41 14.31
C GLY A 598 -2.72 -0.06 13.70
N ALA A 599 -3.58 -0.59 14.56
CA ALA A 599 -4.86 -1.15 14.17
C ALA A 599 -5.90 -0.05 13.98
N TYR A 600 -6.64 -0.12 12.87
CA TYR A 600 -7.70 0.82 12.54
C TYR A 600 -8.83 0.10 11.81
N ALA A 601 -10.07 0.45 12.11
CA ALA A 601 -11.22 0.10 11.30
C ALA A 601 -12.24 1.24 11.27
N HIS A 602 -12.92 1.42 10.14
CA HIS A 602 -13.92 2.47 9.92
C HIS A 602 -15.09 1.91 9.12
N THR A 603 -16.32 2.12 9.58
CA THR A 603 -17.51 1.72 8.82
C THR A 603 -17.89 2.79 7.80
N SER A 604 -18.56 2.39 6.73
CA SER A 604 -19.45 3.31 6.01
C SER A 604 -20.54 3.84 6.95
N PRO A 605 -21.13 5.00 6.65
CA PRO A 605 -22.14 5.62 7.48
C PRO A 605 -23.46 4.86 7.47
N VAL A 606 -24.15 4.88 8.61
CA VAL A 606 -25.62 4.80 8.66
C VAL A 606 -26.14 6.23 8.67
N TYR A 607 -26.98 6.59 7.71
CA TYR A 607 -27.52 7.94 7.61
C TYR A 607 -28.77 8.07 8.49
N VAL A 608 -28.91 9.19 9.19
CA VAL A 608 -30.07 9.52 10.02
C VAL A 608 -30.70 10.78 9.45
N ASN A 609 -31.81 10.61 8.74
CA ASN A 609 -32.63 11.71 8.27
C ASN A 609 -33.56 12.18 9.39
N VAL A 610 -33.82 13.49 9.45
CA VAL A 610 -34.72 14.07 10.46
C VAL A 610 -35.76 14.95 9.78
N ALA A 611 -37.04 14.62 10.02
CA ALA A 611 -38.19 15.38 9.52
C ALA A 611 -38.16 15.65 7.99
N GLY A 612 -37.63 14.69 7.22
CA GLY A 612 -37.51 14.79 5.75
C GLY A 612 -36.25 15.51 5.26
N SER A 613 -35.46 16.08 6.17
CA SER A 613 -34.14 16.66 5.88
C SER A 613 -33.05 15.59 5.92
N HIS A 614 -32.01 15.77 5.11
CA HIS A 614 -30.85 14.88 4.99
C HIS A 614 -29.57 15.60 5.42
N VAL A 615 -28.47 14.85 5.54
CA VAL A 615 -27.15 15.38 5.92
C VAL A 615 -26.66 16.40 4.89
N ALA A 616 -26.45 17.63 5.34
CA ALA A 616 -25.83 18.73 4.59
C ALA A 616 -25.31 19.77 5.60
N ARG A 617 -24.24 19.43 6.34
CA ARG A 617 -23.70 20.28 7.39
C ARG A 617 -23.02 21.50 6.77
N GLU A 618 -23.51 22.69 7.11
CA GLU A 618 -23.02 23.96 6.54
C GLU A 618 -21.50 24.10 6.63
N ALA A 619 -20.90 23.74 7.78
CA ALA A 619 -19.44 23.83 7.97
C ALA A 619 -18.66 22.96 6.97
N ASP A 620 -19.15 21.75 6.70
CA ASP A 620 -18.51 20.80 5.78
C ASP A 620 -18.71 21.21 4.32
N VAL A 621 -19.89 21.73 3.98
CA VAL A 621 -20.18 22.29 2.66
C VAL A 621 -19.28 23.50 2.36
N ARG A 622 -19.12 24.41 3.33
CA ARG A 622 -18.21 25.57 3.20
C ARG A 622 -16.75 25.15 3.08
N TRP A 623 -16.34 24.10 3.81
CA TRP A 623 -15.00 23.52 3.67
C TRP A 623 -14.77 22.96 2.26
N CYS A 624 -15.76 22.26 1.67
CA CYS A 624 -15.67 21.76 0.30
C CYS A 624 -15.62 22.89 -0.74
N LEU A 625 -16.35 24.00 -0.54
CA LEU A 625 -16.25 25.18 -1.41
C LEU A 625 -14.86 25.81 -1.35
N ALA A 626 -14.31 25.99 -0.14
CA ALA A 626 -12.95 26.51 0.05
C ALA A 626 -11.88 25.57 -0.53
N TRP A 627 -12.14 24.26 -0.58
CA TRP A 627 -11.28 23.30 -1.25
C TRP A 627 -11.23 23.52 -2.76
N LEU A 628 -12.38 23.70 -3.41
CA LEU A 628 -12.44 23.95 -4.85
C LEU A 628 -11.73 25.26 -5.23
N ASP A 629 -11.84 26.29 -4.39
CA ASP A 629 -11.10 27.55 -4.56
C ASP A 629 -9.59 27.32 -4.49
N ARG A 630 -9.10 26.57 -3.50
CA ARG A 630 -7.68 26.25 -3.40
C ARG A 630 -7.18 25.33 -4.52
N LEU A 631 -8.02 24.39 -4.98
CA LEU A 631 -7.68 23.47 -6.07
C LEU A 631 -7.48 24.22 -7.39
N GLU A 632 -8.33 25.21 -7.67
CA GLU A 632 -8.17 26.08 -8.84
C GLU A 632 -6.84 26.85 -8.80
N GLU A 633 -6.47 27.42 -7.65
CA GLU A 633 -5.17 28.08 -7.49
C GLU A 633 -4.01 27.12 -7.76
N LEU A 634 -4.09 25.90 -7.23
CA LEU A 634 -3.06 24.86 -7.41
C LEU A 634 -2.91 24.44 -8.88
N LEU A 635 -4.01 24.27 -9.62
CA LEU A 635 -3.93 23.97 -11.05
C LEU A 635 -3.25 25.10 -11.83
N ARG A 636 -3.50 26.36 -11.46
CA ARG A 636 -2.83 27.50 -12.11
C ARG A 636 -1.34 27.59 -11.76
N GLU A 637 -0.97 27.17 -10.56
CA GLU A 637 0.41 27.23 -10.06
C GLU A 637 1.27 26.05 -10.57
N PHE A 638 0.72 24.84 -10.60
CA PHE A 638 1.48 23.60 -10.86
C PHE A 638 1.00 22.79 -12.07
N GLY A 639 -0.13 23.15 -12.66
CA GLY A 639 -0.68 22.45 -13.82
C GLY A 639 0.10 22.72 -15.09
N THR A 640 0.25 21.68 -15.90
CA THR A 640 0.81 21.74 -17.24
C THR A 640 -0.31 21.64 -18.26
N PHE A 641 -0.50 22.70 -19.05
CA PHE A 641 -1.54 22.78 -20.08
C PHE A 641 -0.94 23.35 -21.37
N GLU A 642 -1.34 22.77 -22.51
CA GLU A 642 -0.94 23.22 -23.85
C GLU A 642 -1.82 24.39 -24.33
N THR A 643 -3.06 24.48 -23.87
CA THR A 643 -4.02 25.53 -24.22
C THR A 643 -4.80 26.02 -23.00
N GLU A 644 -5.35 27.23 -23.08
CA GLU A 644 -6.26 27.76 -22.05
C GLU A 644 -7.56 26.95 -21.96
N GLU A 645 -7.99 26.32 -23.06
CA GLU A 645 -9.17 25.44 -23.11
C GLU A 645 -8.98 24.22 -22.21
N GLN A 646 -7.80 23.61 -22.20
CA GLN A 646 -7.52 22.45 -21.33
C GLN A 646 -7.65 22.79 -19.85
N LEU A 647 -7.15 23.96 -19.40
CA LEU A 647 -7.40 24.44 -18.04
C LEU A 647 -8.89 24.78 -17.85
N GLY A 648 -9.53 25.38 -18.85
CA GLY A 648 -10.96 25.68 -18.86
C GLY A 648 -11.83 24.48 -18.54
N ASP A 649 -11.52 23.30 -19.09
CA ASP A 649 -12.25 22.05 -18.84
C ASP A 649 -12.22 21.65 -17.35
N HIS A 650 -11.08 21.83 -16.66
CA HIS A 650 -10.99 21.62 -15.21
C HIS A 650 -11.85 22.61 -14.43
N LEU A 651 -11.80 23.89 -14.80
CA LEU A 651 -12.54 24.94 -14.11
C LEU A 651 -14.06 24.78 -14.27
N GLU A 652 -14.51 24.28 -15.43
CA GLU A 652 -15.92 23.96 -15.67
C GLU A 652 -16.41 22.86 -14.72
N VAL A 653 -15.62 21.80 -14.53
CA VAL A 653 -15.90 20.75 -13.54
C VAL A 653 -16.06 21.37 -12.14
N TYR A 654 -15.15 22.27 -11.75
CA TYR A 654 -15.16 22.84 -10.41
C TYR A 654 -16.35 23.78 -10.19
N GLU A 655 -16.76 24.56 -11.20
CA GLU A 655 -17.98 25.36 -11.10
C GLU A 655 -19.23 24.47 -10.98
N ARG A 656 -19.34 23.39 -11.76
CA ARG A 656 -20.44 22.43 -11.61
C ARG A 656 -20.49 21.84 -10.20
N ALA A 657 -19.35 21.50 -9.61
CA ALA A 657 -19.27 21.04 -8.23
C ALA A 657 -19.67 22.14 -7.22
N ARG A 658 -19.24 23.39 -7.43
CA ARG A 658 -19.65 24.54 -6.61
C ARG A 658 -21.17 24.76 -6.65
N GLU A 659 -21.80 24.60 -7.80
CA GLU A 659 -23.27 24.69 -7.92
C GLU A 659 -23.98 23.66 -7.05
N VAL A 660 -23.51 22.41 -7.04
CA VAL A 660 -24.06 21.36 -6.16
C VAL A 660 -23.93 21.76 -4.69
N TYR A 661 -22.74 22.17 -4.24
CA TYR A 661 -22.53 22.54 -2.84
C TYR A 661 -23.29 23.81 -2.43
N ARG A 662 -23.34 24.84 -3.27
CA ARG A 662 -24.15 26.05 -3.03
C ARG A 662 -25.64 25.69 -2.90
N GLY A 663 -26.12 24.74 -3.70
CA GLY A 663 -27.49 24.22 -3.61
C GLY A 663 -27.81 23.51 -2.29
N ARG A 664 -26.80 23.00 -1.57
CA ARG A 664 -26.96 22.37 -0.23
C ARG A 664 -26.96 23.37 0.93
N LEU A 665 -26.61 24.64 0.68
CA LEU A 665 -26.68 25.74 1.67
C LEU A 665 -28.01 26.50 1.62
N ALA A 666 -28.76 26.34 0.53
CA ALA A 666 -30.05 26.99 0.30
C ALA A 666 -31.19 26.17 0.90
#